data_AF-A0A8B6BWJ7-F1
#
_entry.id   AF-A0A8B6BWJ7-F1
#
_cell.length_a   1.000
_cell.length_b   1.000
_cell.length_c   1.000
_cell.angle_alpha   90.00
_cell.angle_beta   90.00
_cell.angle_gamma   90.00
#
_symmetry.space_group_name_H-M   'P 1'
#
loop_
_entity.id
_entity.type
_entity.pdbx_description
1 polymer ?
#
loop_
_entity_poly.entity_id
_entity_poly.type
_entity_poly.pdbx_seq_one_letter_code
_entity_poly.pdbx_strand_id
1 'polypeptide(L)'
;MLTIPNLRPKFLSLATYQQKFQHQLAGKHPSFYSATRLGRNLKDRCTKTDPERDVLQQMVDDLKHKWNSVRSVISKSQNKLDEALLTSGRVADALTSLLEWLNKAEATLAEDQPVLGDLDTINMLVEQHKAMQQELGAREQTVAAMKAAGNVSTAALDELETTWDRVNNLSDIREAKLRDSLKMAEEFQEVVQVMREFLPQAESELKYKTLPEDEMQIIQLIEKHEKFQEELRNHQECVDKIRVLAEEILLNCHPNAIRFVKYYLTITQTRWDQLLQRAKTKEERLQDALRNIQGNAALVEELLAWMSEAYILLSTKERDPIPDDLNTVETLYKEHVEFHDDIGSKNGDVERLTKIIVAEPKSPGRHYGSNMKLNEYDPGYNPRVLTLQNKWRVVWRMSLDRKKNLQDALDNLLELESFKNFDFNVWKQRYLNWIKVKKMRTTDFFRRQDKDGDGYLSRDEFVDGMLQSGFTTNKTELNAVFDIFDKDNKYYMQYSEFIEALKPDRHQKTRLKSGKKQMTDGELIQDQIEKDVSQCQCRNPFNAQRMSEGKYRFGEKQNIRLVRFLNSTVMVRVGGGWVTLNEFLETNDPCRSGSSGDQSLRRSKNATSMVNLSGVGSLSVRTTLRKNPDFGRF
;
A
#
# COMPACT_ATOMS: atom_id res chain seq x y z
N MET A 1 -36.83 78.50 -27.48
CA MET A 1 -37.52 77.38 -28.16
C MET A 1 -38.97 77.37 -27.69
N LEU A 2 -39.90 77.69 -28.59
CA LEU A 2 -41.33 77.75 -28.29
C LEU A 2 -41.88 76.33 -28.23
N THR A 3 -42.36 75.92 -27.06
CA THR A 3 -43.07 74.67 -26.82
C THR A 3 -44.39 74.68 -27.60
N ILE A 4 -44.50 73.87 -28.65
CA ILE A 4 -45.77 73.63 -29.34
C ILE A 4 -46.64 72.81 -28.38
N PRO A 5 -47.75 73.36 -27.84
CA PRO A 5 -48.57 72.61 -26.91
C PRO A 5 -49.32 71.52 -27.67
N ASN A 6 -49.30 70.33 -27.10
CA ASN A 6 -50.23 69.23 -27.31
C ASN A 6 -51.55 69.75 -27.96
N LEU A 7 -51.78 69.38 -29.22
CA LEU A 7 -52.90 69.93 -30.01
C LEU A 7 -54.25 69.44 -29.48
N ARG A 8 -54.28 68.33 -28.73
CA ARG A 8 -55.50 67.72 -28.20
C ARG A 8 -56.27 68.63 -27.22
N PRO A 9 -55.65 69.25 -26.19
CA PRO A 9 -56.28 70.30 -25.39
C PRO A 9 -56.86 71.45 -26.22
N LYS A 10 -56.16 71.86 -27.28
CA LYS A 10 -56.65 72.91 -28.19
C LYS A 10 -57.86 72.44 -28.98
N PHE A 11 -57.86 71.22 -29.52
CA PHE A 11 -59.01 70.62 -30.21
C PHE A 11 -60.21 70.44 -29.28
N LEU A 12 -60.00 70.03 -28.02
CA LEU A 12 -61.06 69.96 -27.01
C LEU A 12 -61.64 71.36 -26.72
N SER A 13 -60.79 72.38 -26.60
CA SER A 13 -61.27 73.77 -26.42
C SER A 13 -62.06 74.27 -27.63
N LEU A 14 -61.61 73.98 -28.86
CA LEU A 14 -62.32 74.29 -30.10
C LEU A 14 -63.67 73.57 -30.17
N ALA A 15 -63.74 72.32 -29.70
CA ALA A 15 -64.97 71.55 -29.67
C ALA A 15 -66.01 72.19 -28.74
N THR A 16 -65.59 72.65 -27.56
CA THR A 16 -66.48 73.40 -26.66
C THR A 16 -66.95 74.73 -27.26
N TYR A 17 -66.08 75.45 -27.96
CA TYR A 17 -66.46 76.70 -28.65
C TYR A 17 -67.47 76.44 -29.78
N GLN A 18 -67.22 75.40 -30.57
CA GLN A 18 -68.07 75.03 -31.70
C GLN A 18 -69.44 74.54 -31.26
N GLN A 19 -69.51 73.78 -30.16
CA GLN A 19 -70.77 73.38 -29.52
C GLN A 19 -71.57 74.61 -29.06
N LYS A 20 -70.91 75.60 -28.44
CA LYS A 20 -71.56 76.88 -28.05
C LYS A 20 -72.10 77.65 -29.27
N PHE A 21 -71.33 77.70 -30.37
CA PHE A 21 -71.76 78.39 -31.59
C PHE A 21 -72.92 77.67 -32.29
N GLN A 22 -72.91 76.34 -32.32
CA GLN A 22 -74.06 75.55 -32.81
C GLN A 22 -75.33 75.82 -32.02
N HIS A 23 -75.24 75.93 -30.69
CA HIS A 23 -76.36 76.30 -29.84
C HIS A 23 -76.89 77.72 -30.17
N GLN A 24 -76.00 78.69 -30.39
CA GLN A 24 -76.38 80.04 -30.82
C GLN A 24 -77.05 80.05 -32.20
N LEU A 25 -76.52 79.29 -33.17
CA LEU A 25 -77.10 79.16 -34.50
C LEU A 25 -78.50 78.50 -34.44
N ALA A 26 -78.64 77.44 -33.64
CA ALA A 26 -79.93 76.79 -33.41
C ALA A 26 -80.95 77.79 -32.84
N GLY A 27 -80.54 78.68 -31.94
CA GLY A 27 -81.37 79.78 -31.42
C GLY A 27 -81.80 80.80 -32.48
N LYS A 28 -81.06 80.98 -33.58
CA LYS A 28 -81.43 81.86 -34.71
C LYS A 28 -82.33 81.18 -35.76
N HIS A 29 -82.51 79.86 -35.67
CA HIS A 29 -83.30 79.07 -36.61
C HIS A 29 -84.78 79.52 -36.70
N PRO A 30 -85.51 79.81 -35.60
CA PRO A 30 -86.88 80.30 -35.67
C PRO A 30 -87.00 81.65 -36.40
N SER A 31 -86.05 82.56 -36.19
CA SER A 31 -86.02 83.87 -36.85
C SER A 31 -85.80 83.74 -38.36
N PHE A 32 -84.90 82.85 -38.80
CA PHE A 32 -84.69 82.54 -40.21
C PHE A 32 -85.96 81.97 -40.88
N TYR A 33 -86.62 81.00 -40.23
CA TYR A 33 -87.86 80.41 -40.73
C TYR A 33 -89.00 81.43 -40.81
N SER A 34 -89.14 82.28 -39.79
CA SER A 34 -90.13 83.36 -39.77
C SER A 34 -89.88 84.36 -40.91
N ALA A 35 -88.64 84.83 -41.08
CA ALA A 35 -88.26 85.76 -42.14
C ALA A 35 -88.47 85.16 -43.54
N THR A 36 -88.11 83.89 -43.73
CA THR A 36 -88.31 83.17 -45.00
C THR A 36 -89.80 82.96 -45.31
N ARG A 37 -90.64 82.67 -44.30
CA ARG A 37 -92.09 82.52 -44.44
C ARG A 37 -92.77 83.85 -44.77
N LEU A 38 -92.42 84.92 -44.06
CA LEU A 38 -92.93 86.28 -44.32
C LEU A 38 -92.53 86.75 -45.72
N GLY A 39 -91.27 86.54 -46.13
CA GLY A 39 -90.80 86.85 -47.48
C GLY A 39 -91.55 86.10 -48.59
N ARG A 40 -91.86 84.81 -48.38
CA ARG A 40 -92.73 84.05 -49.32
C ARG A 40 -94.15 84.60 -49.37
N ASN A 41 -94.76 84.87 -48.21
CA ASN A 41 -96.11 85.41 -48.14
C ASN A 41 -96.23 86.78 -48.82
N LEU A 42 -95.21 87.63 -48.70
CA LEU A 42 -95.15 88.92 -49.40
C LEU A 42 -95.06 88.71 -50.91
N LYS A 43 -94.15 87.82 -51.36
CA LYS A 43 -94.01 87.47 -52.77
C LYS A 43 -95.32 86.91 -53.38
N ASP A 44 -96.02 86.04 -52.65
CA ASP A 44 -97.25 85.41 -53.15
C ASP A 44 -98.43 86.38 -53.30
N ARG A 45 -98.35 87.57 -52.68
CA ARG A 45 -99.32 88.67 -52.87
C ARG A 45 -99.04 89.55 -54.09
N CYS A 46 -97.85 89.47 -54.69
CA CYS A 46 -97.51 90.18 -55.92
C CYS A 46 -98.03 89.44 -57.16
N THR A 47 -98.54 90.15 -58.18
CA THR A 47 -98.98 89.55 -59.45
C THR A 47 -97.79 89.04 -60.28
N LYS A 48 -98.01 88.12 -61.24
CA LYS A 48 -96.91 87.49 -62.01
C LYS A 48 -96.13 88.46 -62.93
N THR A 49 -96.64 89.67 -63.16
CA THR A 49 -96.04 90.71 -64.01
C THR A 49 -95.26 91.76 -63.22
N ASP A 50 -95.18 91.61 -61.89
CA ASP A 50 -94.59 92.60 -60.98
C ASP A 50 -93.07 92.37 -60.81
N PRO A 51 -92.21 93.35 -61.15
CA PRO A 51 -90.76 93.23 -60.98
C PRO A 51 -90.33 93.09 -59.50
N GLU A 52 -91.12 93.56 -58.53
CA GLU A 52 -90.79 93.41 -57.10
C GLU A 52 -90.87 91.96 -56.62
N ARG A 53 -91.66 91.13 -57.31
CA ARG A 53 -91.80 89.69 -57.03
C ARG A 53 -90.47 88.95 -57.22
N ASP A 54 -89.73 89.29 -58.27
CA ASP A 54 -88.43 88.69 -58.58
C ASP A 54 -87.36 89.14 -57.58
N VAL A 55 -87.40 90.40 -57.14
CA VAL A 55 -86.52 90.93 -56.09
C VAL A 55 -86.76 90.23 -54.74
N LEU A 56 -88.03 90.06 -54.32
CA LEU A 56 -88.37 89.35 -53.09
C LEU A 56 -87.97 87.87 -53.14
N GLN A 57 -88.11 87.23 -54.31
CA GLN A 57 -87.63 85.87 -54.53
C GLN A 57 -86.10 85.80 -54.38
N GLN A 58 -85.38 86.74 -54.99
CA GLN A 58 -83.92 86.83 -54.89
C GLN A 58 -83.47 87.06 -53.44
N MET A 59 -84.09 87.96 -52.68
CA MET A 59 -83.76 88.20 -51.26
C MET A 59 -83.99 86.98 -50.37
N VAL A 60 -85.07 86.22 -50.61
CA VAL A 60 -85.38 84.99 -49.87
C VAL A 60 -84.39 83.88 -50.23
N ASP A 61 -84.02 83.76 -51.50
CA ASP A 61 -83.04 82.79 -51.95
C ASP A 61 -81.63 83.13 -51.44
N ASP A 62 -81.24 84.41 -51.44
CA ASP A 62 -80.00 84.90 -50.83
C ASP A 62 -79.94 84.58 -49.33
N LEU A 63 -81.05 84.78 -48.60
CA LEU A 63 -81.13 84.46 -47.18
C LEU A 63 -80.98 82.94 -46.93
N LYS A 64 -81.64 82.10 -47.75
CA LYS A 64 -81.46 80.64 -47.70
C LYS A 64 -80.03 80.24 -48.05
N HIS A 65 -79.43 80.84 -49.08
CA HIS A 65 -78.06 80.56 -49.50
C HIS A 65 -77.08 80.91 -48.38
N LYS A 66 -77.20 82.09 -47.76
CA LYS A 66 -76.37 82.50 -46.62
C LYS A 66 -76.56 81.56 -45.41
N TRP A 67 -77.80 81.21 -45.07
CA TRP A 67 -78.09 80.27 -43.98
C TRP A 67 -77.50 78.87 -44.23
N ASN A 68 -77.71 78.33 -45.42
CA ASN A 68 -77.18 77.02 -45.81
C ASN A 68 -75.65 77.03 -45.90
N SER A 69 -75.04 78.14 -46.31
CA SER A 69 -73.59 78.32 -46.33
C SER A 69 -73.01 78.25 -44.92
N VAL A 70 -73.55 79.03 -43.97
CA VAL A 70 -73.13 79.00 -42.56
C VAL A 70 -73.29 77.60 -41.96
N ARG A 71 -74.44 76.95 -42.17
CA ARG A 71 -74.69 75.58 -41.71
C ARG A 71 -73.72 74.57 -42.35
N SER A 72 -73.41 74.72 -43.63
CA SER A 72 -72.42 73.88 -44.33
C SER A 72 -71.02 74.06 -43.78
N VAL A 73 -70.58 75.31 -43.52
CA VAL A 73 -69.28 75.61 -42.94
C VAL A 73 -69.14 74.99 -41.55
N ILE A 74 -70.15 75.16 -40.68
CA ILE A 74 -70.13 74.61 -39.31
C ILE A 74 -70.15 73.08 -39.32
N SER A 75 -70.91 72.46 -40.22
CA SER A 75 -70.91 70.99 -40.36
C SER A 75 -69.56 70.49 -40.86
N LYS A 76 -68.95 71.15 -41.86
CA LYS A 76 -67.61 70.80 -42.35
C LYS A 76 -66.53 71.01 -41.29
N SER A 77 -66.59 72.09 -40.50
CA SER A 77 -65.65 72.30 -39.39
C SER A 77 -65.84 71.26 -38.29
N GLN A 78 -67.08 70.79 -38.05
CA GLN A 78 -67.37 69.76 -37.03
C GLN A 78 -66.75 68.43 -37.43
N ASN A 79 -67.03 67.99 -38.65
CA ASN A 79 -66.47 66.74 -39.16
C ASN A 79 -64.94 66.75 -39.12
N LYS A 80 -64.30 67.87 -39.52
CA LYS A 80 -62.84 68.02 -39.44
C LYS A 80 -62.32 67.98 -38.00
N LEU A 81 -63.04 68.58 -37.06
CA LEU A 81 -62.64 68.60 -35.65
C LEU A 81 -62.81 67.22 -35.00
N ASP A 82 -63.90 66.52 -35.30
CA ASP A 82 -64.15 65.16 -34.83
C ASP A 82 -63.10 64.18 -35.41
N GLU A 83 -62.75 64.34 -36.69
CA GLU A 83 -61.67 63.59 -37.34
C GLU A 83 -60.30 63.88 -36.70
N ALA A 84 -60.00 65.15 -36.41
CA ALA A 84 -58.76 65.55 -35.72
C ALA A 84 -58.69 65.03 -34.27
N LEU A 85 -59.82 65.02 -33.54
CA LEU A 85 -59.89 64.49 -32.17
C LEU A 85 -59.74 62.96 -32.16
N LEU A 86 -60.36 62.27 -33.11
CA LEU A 86 -60.28 60.81 -33.23
C LEU A 86 -58.87 60.36 -33.63
N THR A 87 -58.26 61.03 -34.61
CA THR A 87 -56.86 60.75 -35.00
C THR A 87 -55.88 61.06 -33.87
N SER A 88 -56.04 62.19 -33.16
CA SER A 88 -55.22 62.52 -31.99
C SER A 88 -55.39 61.52 -30.85
N GLY A 89 -56.60 61.02 -30.61
CA GLY A 89 -56.86 59.96 -29.62
C GLY A 89 -56.14 58.66 -29.97
N ARG A 90 -56.28 58.19 -31.22
CA ARG A 90 -55.60 56.98 -31.70
C ARG A 90 -54.08 57.04 -31.58
N VAL A 91 -53.49 58.19 -31.92
CA VAL A 91 -52.04 58.39 -31.79
C VAL A 91 -51.61 58.36 -30.32
N ALA A 92 -52.38 58.98 -29.42
CA ALA A 92 -52.08 58.95 -27.98
C ALA A 92 -52.16 57.54 -27.38
N ASP A 93 -53.19 56.77 -27.73
CA ASP A 93 -53.38 55.40 -27.24
C ASP A 93 -52.27 54.48 -27.76
N ALA A 94 -51.93 54.59 -29.05
CA ALA A 94 -50.85 53.79 -29.63
C ALA A 94 -49.46 54.20 -29.11
N LEU A 95 -49.22 55.48 -28.79
CA LEU A 95 -47.99 55.92 -28.11
C LEU A 95 -47.88 55.33 -26.70
N THR A 96 -48.98 55.37 -25.94
CA THR A 96 -49.02 54.81 -24.58
C THR A 96 -48.72 53.32 -24.61
N SER A 97 -49.37 52.58 -25.51
CA SER A 97 -49.13 51.15 -25.70
C SER A 97 -47.69 50.82 -26.11
N LEU A 98 -47.07 51.67 -26.93
CA LEU A 98 -45.69 51.50 -27.36
C LEU A 98 -44.70 51.76 -26.22
N LEU A 99 -44.90 52.81 -25.44
CA LEU A 99 -44.09 53.11 -24.25
C LEU A 99 -44.23 52.03 -23.18
N GLU A 100 -45.43 51.50 -22.94
CA GLU A 100 -45.64 50.37 -22.04
C GLU A 100 -44.86 49.13 -22.47
N TRP A 101 -44.91 48.80 -23.77
CA TRP A 101 -44.14 47.68 -24.30
C TRP A 101 -42.63 47.94 -24.21
N LEU A 102 -42.14 49.14 -24.53
CA LEU A 102 -40.73 49.50 -24.44
C LEU A 102 -40.20 49.43 -23.01
N ASN A 103 -40.96 49.92 -22.03
CA ASN A 103 -40.58 49.82 -20.62
C ASN A 103 -40.50 48.36 -20.16
N LYS A 104 -41.40 47.49 -20.64
CA LYS A 104 -41.34 46.04 -20.35
C LYS A 104 -40.13 45.38 -21.02
N ALA A 105 -39.89 45.70 -22.29
CA ALA A 105 -38.74 45.24 -23.06
C ALA A 105 -37.42 45.62 -22.38
N GLU A 106 -37.32 46.88 -21.94
CA GLU A 106 -36.18 47.39 -21.20
C GLU A 106 -35.95 46.62 -19.91
N ALA A 107 -37.01 46.40 -19.11
CA ALA A 107 -36.91 45.65 -17.86
C ALA A 107 -36.42 44.20 -18.08
N THR A 108 -36.86 43.53 -19.15
CA THR A 108 -36.41 42.17 -19.48
C THR A 108 -34.96 42.13 -19.97
N LEU A 109 -34.52 43.13 -20.74
CA LEU A 109 -33.14 43.18 -21.26
C LEU A 109 -32.13 43.69 -20.22
N ALA A 110 -32.55 44.55 -19.29
CA ALA A 110 -31.73 45.06 -18.20
C ALA A 110 -31.55 44.06 -17.06
N GLU A 111 -32.39 43.02 -16.98
CA GLU A 111 -32.23 41.95 -16.00
C GLU A 111 -30.91 41.20 -16.23
N ASP A 112 -30.09 41.11 -15.20
CA ASP A 112 -28.80 40.40 -15.22
C ASP A 112 -29.03 38.89 -15.18
N GLN A 113 -29.62 38.38 -16.27
CA GLN A 113 -29.89 36.96 -16.42
C GLN A 113 -28.60 36.20 -16.75
N PRO A 114 -28.42 34.99 -16.21
CA PRO A 114 -27.32 34.11 -16.61
C PRO A 114 -27.37 33.81 -18.11
N VAL A 115 -26.28 34.13 -18.80
CA VAL A 115 -26.12 33.90 -20.25
C VAL A 115 -25.09 32.83 -20.57
N LEU A 116 -24.50 32.16 -19.57
CA LEU A 116 -23.54 31.06 -19.76
C LEU A 116 -24.23 29.72 -19.47
N GLY A 117 -23.76 28.64 -20.09
CA GLY A 117 -24.37 27.32 -19.94
C GLY A 117 -23.87 26.31 -20.95
N ASP A 118 -24.57 25.18 -21.04
CA ASP A 118 -24.38 24.20 -22.11
C ASP A 118 -24.97 24.69 -23.44
N LEU A 119 -24.54 24.08 -24.55
CA LEU A 119 -24.89 24.51 -25.90
C LEU A 119 -26.41 24.57 -26.14
N ASP A 120 -27.18 23.62 -25.60
CA ASP A 120 -28.63 23.60 -25.77
C ASP A 120 -29.29 24.78 -25.06
N THR A 121 -28.85 25.07 -23.82
CA THR A 121 -29.32 26.22 -23.05
C THR A 121 -28.97 27.54 -23.76
N ILE A 122 -27.76 27.69 -24.29
CA ILE A 122 -27.36 28.92 -25.00
C ILE A 122 -28.15 29.11 -26.29
N ASN A 123 -28.33 28.05 -27.09
CA ASN A 123 -29.14 28.13 -28.30
C ASN A 123 -30.58 28.54 -28.01
N MET A 124 -31.17 28.03 -26.93
CA MET A 124 -32.49 28.47 -26.48
C MET A 124 -32.52 29.97 -26.15
N LEU A 125 -31.53 30.48 -25.42
CA LEU A 125 -31.43 31.91 -25.07
C LEU A 125 -31.21 32.80 -26.30
N VAL A 126 -30.41 32.33 -27.27
CA VAL A 126 -30.19 33.00 -28.55
C VAL A 126 -31.49 33.09 -29.34
N GLU A 127 -32.26 32.01 -29.43
CA GLU A 127 -33.55 32.05 -30.13
C GLU A 127 -34.60 32.93 -29.43
N GLN A 128 -34.63 32.92 -28.10
CA GLN A 128 -35.47 33.87 -27.34
C GLN A 128 -35.09 35.33 -27.64
N HIS A 129 -33.79 35.63 -27.72
CA HIS A 129 -33.34 36.98 -28.04
C HIS A 129 -33.64 37.37 -29.50
N LYS A 130 -33.48 36.45 -30.46
CA LYS A 130 -33.87 36.68 -31.86
C LYS A 130 -35.35 37.00 -32.00
N ALA A 131 -36.22 36.32 -31.26
CA ALA A 131 -37.65 36.64 -31.23
C ALA A 131 -37.90 38.07 -30.74
N MET A 132 -37.18 38.50 -29.69
CA MET A 132 -37.25 39.88 -29.18
C MET A 132 -36.74 40.91 -30.22
N GLN A 133 -35.66 40.60 -30.94
CA GLN A 133 -35.15 41.45 -32.02
C GLN A 133 -36.13 41.58 -33.18
N GLN A 134 -36.83 40.50 -33.55
CA GLN A 134 -37.90 40.55 -34.55
C GLN A 134 -39.05 41.46 -34.10
N GLU A 135 -39.43 41.39 -32.83
CA GLU A 135 -40.44 42.27 -32.24
C GLU A 135 -40.02 43.75 -32.22
N LEU A 136 -38.73 44.03 -32.00
CA LEU A 136 -38.17 45.38 -32.11
C LEU A 136 -38.23 45.88 -33.55
N GLY A 137 -37.70 45.10 -34.52
CA GLY A 137 -37.74 45.48 -35.93
C GLY A 137 -39.15 45.72 -36.47
N ALA A 138 -40.13 44.91 -36.05
CA ALA A 138 -41.53 45.10 -36.43
C ALA A 138 -42.12 46.44 -35.93
N ARG A 139 -41.59 47.00 -34.83
CA ARG A 139 -42.06 48.25 -34.23
C ARG A 139 -41.29 49.48 -34.71
N GLU A 140 -40.18 49.32 -35.43
CA GLU A 140 -39.36 50.42 -35.95
C GLU A 140 -40.17 51.38 -36.84
N GLN A 141 -40.95 50.82 -37.77
CA GLN A 141 -41.84 51.61 -38.63
C GLN A 141 -42.92 52.34 -37.82
N THR A 142 -43.43 51.72 -36.75
CA THR A 142 -44.41 52.34 -35.85
C THR A 142 -43.80 53.52 -35.10
N VAL A 143 -42.56 53.41 -34.62
CA VAL A 143 -41.82 54.52 -34.00
C VAL A 143 -41.59 55.66 -34.98
N ALA A 144 -41.16 55.35 -36.21
CA ALA A 144 -40.97 56.36 -37.26
C ALA A 144 -42.29 57.08 -37.60
N ALA A 145 -43.39 56.35 -37.71
CA ALA A 145 -44.72 56.91 -37.94
C ALA A 145 -45.18 57.80 -36.76
N MET A 146 -44.89 57.41 -35.52
CA MET A 146 -45.19 58.21 -34.33
C MET A 146 -44.41 59.54 -34.31
N LYS A 147 -43.13 59.51 -34.69
CA LYS A 147 -42.31 60.73 -34.84
C LYS A 147 -42.88 61.66 -35.93
N ALA A 148 -43.41 61.11 -37.01
CA ALA A 148 -43.96 61.88 -38.14
C ALA A 148 -45.38 62.44 -37.92
N ALA A 149 -46.15 61.92 -36.95
CA ALA A 149 -47.57 62.24 -36.78
C ALA A 149 -47.86 63.71 -36.39
N GLY A 150 -46.86 64.46 -35.90
CA GLY A 150 -46.90 65.93 -35.69
C GLY A 150 -47.92 66.45 -34.66
N ASN A 151 -48.79 65.59 -34.14
CA ASN A 151 -49.85 65.88 -33.17
C ASN A 151 -49.53 65.38 -31.74
N VAL A 152 -48.29 64.93 -31.52
CA VAL A 152 -47.76 64.41 -30.25
C VAL A 152 -46.96 65.51 -29.52
N SER A 153 -46.96 65.49 -28.19
CA SER A 153 -46.13 66.38 -27.37
C SER A 153 -44.65 66.08 -27.56
N THR A 154 -43.81 67.12 -27.66
CA THR A 154 -42.35 66.96 -27.81
C THR A 154 -41.75 66.12 -26.68
N ALA A 155 -42.16 66.35 -25.43
CA ALA A 155 -41.67 65.59 -24.27
C ALA A 155 -41.96 64.08 -24.36
N ALA A 156 -43.12 63.70 -24.95
CA ALA A 156 -43.47 62.29 -25.11
C ALA A 156 -42.75 61.64 -26.29
N LEU A 157 -42.41 62.43 -27.32
CA LEU A 157 -41.52 61.99 -28.40
C LEU A 157 -40.08 61.82 -27.91
N ASP A 158 -39.59 62.72 -27.06
CA ASP A 158 -38.27 62.61 -26.43
C ASP A 158 -38.20 61.37 -25.52
N GLU A 159 -39.24 61.09 -24.73
CA GLU A 159 -39.34 59.87 -23.92
C GLU A 159 -39.35 58.61 -24.81
N LEU A 160 -40.11 58.61 -25.90
CA LEU A 160 -40.14 57.51 -26.86
C LEU A 160 -38.78 57.28 -27.51
N GLU A 161 -38.10 58.34 -27.94
CA GLU A 161 -36.78 58.26 -28.57
C GLU A 161 -35.73 57.74 -27.59
N THR A 162 -35.69 58.28 -26.37
CA THR A 162 -34.73 57.86 -25.34
C THR A 162 -34.97 56.43 -24.84
N THR A 163 -36.22 55.98 -24.71
CA THR A 163 -36.55 54.58 -24.37
C THR A 163 -36.23 53.65 -25.53
N TRP A 164 -36.57 54.02 -26.76
CA TRP A 164 -36.24 53.25 -27.97
C TRP A 164 -34.74 53.02 -28.13
N ASP A 165 -33.93 54.09 -28.04
CA ASP A 165 -32.48 54.00 -28.22
C ASP A 165 -31.83 53.15 -27.12
N ARG A 166 -32.32 53.29 -25.87
CA ARG A 166 -31.86 52.49 -24.74
C ARG A 166 -32.18 51.02 -24.88
N VAL A 167 -33.38 50.66 -25.32
CA VAL A 167 -33.78 49.27 -25.59
C VAL A 167 -32.95 48.67 -26.72
N ASN A 168 -32.70 49.40 -27.82
CA ASN A 168 -31.82 48.93 -28.89
C ASN A 168 -30.40 48.69 -28.38
N ASN A 169 -29.82 49.63 -27.64
CA ASN A 169 -28.49 49.46 -27.05
C ASN A 169 -28.41 48.26 -26.10
N LEU A 170 -29.42 48.06 -25.23
CA LEU A 170 -29.47 46.88 -24.35
C LEU A 170 -29.60 45.58 -25.15
N SER A 171 -30.38 45.60 -26.24
CA SER A 171 -30.51 44.47 -27.15
C SER A 171 -29.16 44.13 -27.79
N ASP A 172 -28.43 45.12 -28.31
CA ASP A 172 -27.11 44.93 -28.93
C ASP A 172 -26.08 44.38 -27.94
N ILE A 173 -26.08 44.90 -26.69
CA ILE A 173 -25.22 44.41 -25.61
C ILE A 173 -25.54 42.94 -25.29
N ARG A 174 -26.83 42.59 -25.21
CA ARG A 174 -27.25 41.20 -24.94
C ARG A 174 -26.87 40.27 -26.10
N GLU A 175 -27.02 40.70 -27.34
CA GLU A 175 -26.61 39.93 -28.51
C GLU A 175 -25.10 39.64 -28.48
N ALA A 176 -24.28 40.66 -28.20
CA ALA A 176 -22.83 40.49 -28.08
C ALA A 176 -22.46 39.47 -27.00
N LYS A 177 -23.07 39.59 -25.80
CA LYS A 177 -22.86 38.63 -24.71
C LYS A 177 -23.26 37.21 -25.09
N LEU A 178 -24.43 37.03 -25.71
CA LEU A 178 -24.91 35.70 -26.12
C LEU A 178 -24.02 35.08 -27.21
N ARG A 179 -23.45 35.90 -28.10
CA ARG A 179 -22.51 35.44 -29.12
C ARG A 179 -21.21 34.92 -28.49
N ASP A 180 -20.66 35.64 -27.52
CA ASP A 180 -19.47 35.21 -26.79
C ASP A 180 -19.74 33.95 -25.97
N SER A 181 -20.89 33.90 -25.28
CA SER A 181 -21.35 32.70 -24.55
C SER A 181 -21.52 31.49 -25.46
N LEU A 182 -22.06 31.67 -26.66
CA LEU A 182 -22.26 30.59 -27.65
C LEU A 182 -20.91 30.02 -28.06
N LYS A 183 -19.95 30.88 -28.41
CA LYS A 183 -18.60 30.45 -28.76
C LYS A 183 -17.95 29.65 -27.64
N MET A 184 -18.07 30.12 -26.39
CA MET A 184 -17.53 29.41 -25.22
C MET A 184 -18.19 28.03 -25.02
N ALA A 185 -19.51 27.94 -25.21
CA ALA A 185 -20.24 26.67 -25.10
C ALA A 185 -19.87 25.68 -26.22
N GLU A 186 -19.66 26.17 -27.44
CA GLU A 186 -19.18 25.38 -28.59
C GLU A 186 -17.77 24.84 -28.34
N GLU A 187 -16.84 25.69 -27.90
CA GLU A 187 -15.48 25.30 -27.55
C GLU A 187 -15.48 24.25 -26.41
N PHE A 188 -16.30 24.46 -25.38
CA PHE A 188 -16.45 23.49 -24.29
C PHE A 188 -16.96 22.14 -24.79
N GLN A 189 -17.99 22.14 -25.64
CA GLN A 189 -18.55 20.91 -26.19
C GLN A 189 -17.57 20.16 -27.09
N GLU A 190 -16.81 20.87 -27.93
CA GLU A 190 -15.80 20.29 -28.82
C GLU A 190 -14.74 19.52 -28.00
N VAL A 191 -14.16 20.17 -26.98
CA VAL A 191 -13.12 19.52 -26.17
C VAL A 191 -13.68 18.37 -25.33
N VAL A 192 -14.91 18.52 -24.80
CA VAL A 192 -15.60 17.42 -24.10
C VAL A 192 -15.84 16.22 -25.03
N GLN A 193 -16.18 16.45 -26.30
CA GLN A 193 -16.39 15.38 -27.27
C GLN A 193 -15.09 14.60 -27.55
N VAL A 194 -13.97 15.31 -27.74
CA VAL A 194 -12.65 14.68 -27.90
C VAL A 194 -12.34 13.74 -26.72
N MET A 195 -12.52 14.22 -25.49
CA MET A 195 -12.25 13.40 -24.30
C MET A 195 -13.22 12.22 -24.13
N ARG A 196 -14.48 12.35 -24.57
CA ARG A 196 -15.46 11.26 -24.54
C ARG A 196 -15.10 10.11 -25.46
N GLU A 197 -14.51 10.42 -26.62
CA GLU A 197 -14.05 9.42 -27.58
C GLU A 197 -12.74 8.77 -27.14
N PHE A 198 -11.82 9.57 -26.58
CA PHE A 198 -10.50 9.14 -26.17
C PHE A 198 -10.50 8.27 -24.90
N LEU A 199 -11.12 8.74 -23.80
CA LEU A 199 -11.01 8.11 -22.48
C LEU A 199 -11.34 6.60 -22.48
N PRO A 200 -12.44 6.13 -23.10
CA PRO A 200 -12.78 4.70 -23.09
C PRO A 200 -11.72 3.83 -23.80
N GLN A 201 -11.10 4.35 -24.86
CA GLN A 201 -10.07 3.63 -25.63
C GLN A 201 -8.80 3.48 -24.79
N ALA A 202 -8.34 4.60 -24.20
CA ALA A 202 -7.18 4.63 -23.33
C ALA A 202 -7.37 3.73 -22.08
N GLU A 203 -8.55 3.78 -21.46
CA GLU A 203 -8.89 2.91 -20.32
C GLU A 203 -8.86 1.42 -20.70
N SER A 204 -9.27 1.08 -21.93
CA SER A 204 -9.25 -0.30 -22.44
C SER A 204 -7.82 -0.82 -22.69
N GLU A 205 -6.91 0.05 -23.13
CA GLU A 205 -5.50 -0.29 -23.34
C GLU A 205 -4.75 -0.59 -22.02
N LEU A 206 -5.20 0.00 -20.92
CA LEU A 206 -4.65 -0.22 -19.58
C LEU A 206 -5.29 -1.40 -18.82
N LYS A 207 -6.19 -2.17 -19.45
CA LYS A 207 -6.73 -3.39 -18.85
C LYS A 207 -5.59 -4.35 -18.49
N TYR A 208 -5.73 -4.98 -17.32
CA TYR A 208 -4.74 -5.93 -16.82
C TYR A 208 -4.56 -7.09 -17.79
N LYS A 209 -3.30 -7.38 -18.13
CA LYS A 209 -2.87 -8.55 -18.91
C LYS A 209 -1.69 -9.20 -18.19
N THR A 210 -1.54 -10.51 -18.38
CA THR A 210 -0.33 -11.23 -17.97
C THR A 210 0.86 -10.73 -18.78
N LEU A 211 2.01 -10.61 -18.13
CA LEU A 211 3.24 -10.18 -18.79
C LEU A 211 3.95 -11.41 -19.39
N PRO A 212 4.52 -11.29 -20.60
CA PRO A 212 5.41 -12.31 -21.15
C PRO A 212 6.66 -12.51 -20.28
N GLU A 213 7.28 -13.69 -20.38
CA GLU A 213 8.57 -13.99 -19.73
C GLU A 213 9.78 -13.71 -20.64
N ASP A 214 9.51 -13.40 -21.92
CA ASP A 214 10.54 -13.10 -22.91
C ASP A 214 10.97 -11.62 -22.86
N GLU A 215 12.27 -11.39 -22.80
CA GLU A 215 12.86 -10.05 -22.68
C GLU A 215 12.47 -9.13 -23.86
N MET A 216 12.54 -9.65 -25.09
CA MET A 216 12.25 -8.86 -26.30
C MET A 216 10.78 -8.45 -26.36
N GLN A 217 9.86 -9.33 -25.97
CA GLN A 217 8.44 -9.00 -25.87
C GLN A 217 8.17 -7.93 -24.80
N ILE A 218 8.85 -7.98 -23.65
CA ILE A 218 8.73 -6.94 -22.62
C ILE A 218 9.25 -5.59 -23.12
N ILE A 219 10.39 -5.56 -23.81
CA ILE A 219 10.92 -4.33 -24.41
C ILE A 219 9.93 -3.73 -25.42
N GLN A 220 9.35 -4.55 -26.31
CA GLN A 220 8.33 -4.09 -27.26
C GLN A 220 7.08 -3.52 -26.56
N LEU A 221 6.66 -4.13 -25.43
CA LEU A 221 5.55 -3.61 -24.63
C LEU A 221 5.89 -2.29 -23.95
N ILE A 222 7.15 -2.09 -23.51
CA ILE A 222 7.63 -0.82 -22.96
C ILE A 222 7.59 0.25 -24.03
N GLU A 223 8.18 0.01 -25.21
CA GLU A 223 8.17 0.98 -26.33
C GLU A 223 6.73 1.35 -26.75
N LYS A 224 5.83 0.36 -26.79
CA LYS A 224 4.42 0.62 -27.08
C LYS A 224 3.79 1.50 -25.99
N HIS A 225 4.08 1.22 -24.73
CA HIS A 225 3.55 1.97 -23.58
C HIS A 225 4.11 3.39 -23.52
N GLU A 226 5.37 3.61 -23.90
CA GLU A 226 5.97 4.96 -24.00
C GLU A 226 5.24 5.83 -25.03
N LYS A 227 4.90 5.27 -26.19
CA LYS A 227 4.07 5.94 -27.21
C LYS A 227 2.68 6.28 -26.67
N PHE A 228 2.06 5.34 -25.94
CA PHE A 228 0.78 5.59 -25.27
C PHE A 228 0.89 6.71 -24.22
N GLN A 229 1.98 6.77 -23.46
CA GLN A 229 2.21 7.88 -22.52
C GLN A 229 2.40 9.22 -23.22
N GLU A 230 3.00 9.24 -24.41
CA GLU A 230 3.07 10.45 -25.24
C GLU A 230 1.69 10.91 -25.68
N GLU A 231 0.83 9.97 -26.11
CA GLU A 231 -0.56 10.26 -26.43
C GLU A 231 -1.33 10.83 -25.22
N LEU A 232 -1.08 10.31 -24.01
CA LEU A 232 -1.64 10.89 -22.79
C LEU A 232 -1.15 12.33 -22.55
N ARG A 233 0.14 12.62 -22.74
CA ARG A 233 0.68 13.98 -22.60
C ARG A 233 0.02 14.95 -23.59
N ASN A 234 -0.25 14.50 -24.81
CA ASN A 234 -0.90 15.32 -25.83
C ASN A 234 -2.37 15.66 -25.50
N HIS A 235 -3.08 14.80 -24.74
CA HIS A 235 -4.46 15.07 -24.33
C HIS A 235 -4.58 15.84 -23.00
N GLN A 236 -3.48 16.11 -22.31
CA GLN A 236 -3.47 16.89 -21.07
C GLN A 236 -4.07 18.30 -21.29
N GLU A 237 -3.75 18.94 -22.43
CA GLU A 237 -4.29 20.25 -22.75
C GLU A 237 -5.82 20.26 -22.90
N CYS A 238 -6.43 19.17 -23.35
CA CYS A 238 -7.88 19.05 -23.47
C CYS A 238 -8.54 19.05 -22.08
N VAL A 239 -7.96 18.31 -21.13
CA VAL A 239 -8.46 18.27 -19.75
C VAL A 239 -8.32 19.63 -19.06
N ASP A 240 -7.19 20.31 -19.27
CA ASP A 240 -6.97 21.66 -18.74
C ASP A 240 -7.91 22.69 -19.36
N LYS A 241 -8.16 22.62 -20.68
CA LYS A 241 -9.16 23.47 -21.37
C LYS A 241 -10.58 23.23 -20.83
N ILE A 242 -10.99 21.96 -20.64
CA ILE A 242 -12.29 21.62 -20.02
C ILE A 242 -12.40 22.24 -18.64
N ARG A 243 -11.34 22.20 -17.82
CA ARG A 243 -11.32 22.80 -16.49
C ARG A 243 -11.58 24.31 -16.57
N VAL A 244 -10.77 25.03 -17.35
CA VAL A 244 -10.84 26.49 -17.48
C VAL A 244 -12.21 26.93 -18.00
N LEU A 245 -12.67 26.34 -19.10
CA LEU A 245 -13.97 26.68 -19.70
C LEU A 245 -15.13 26.36 -18.77
N ALA A 246 -15.12 25.20 -18.10
CA ALA A 246 -16.18 24.86 -17.16
C ALA A 246 -16.23 25.80 -15.96
N GLU A 247 -15.07 26.16 -15.39
CA GLU A 247 -14.98 27.10 -14.27
C GLU A 247 -15.49 28.49 -14.67
N GLU A 248 -15.12 28.97 -15.86
CA GLU A 248 -15.58 30.25 -16.41
C GLU A 248 -17.10 30.24 -16.66
N ILE A 249 -17.62 29.20 -17.32
CA ILE A 249 -19.07 29.03 -17.53
C ILE A 249 -19.81 29.00 -16.20
N LEU A 250 -19.25 28.35 -15.16
CA LEU A 250 -19.87 28.21 -13.84
C LEU A 250 -19.98 29.53 -13.05
N LEU A 251 -19.24 30.59 -13.40
CA LEU A 251 -19.32 31.89 -12.72
C LEU A 251 -20.69 32.54 -12.84
N ASN A 252 -21.32 32.46 -14.02
CA ASN A 252 -22.65 33.00 -14.28
C ASN A 252 -23.51 32.03 -15.11
N CYS A 253 -23.49 30.76 -14.70
CA CYS A 253 -24.15 29.66 -15.39
C CYS A 253 -25.66 29.66 -15.17
N HIS A 254 -26.40 29.41 -16.24
CA HIS A 254 -27.84 29.22 -16.18
C HIS A 254 -28.19 27.98 -15.34
N PRO A 255 -29.20 28.05 -14.44
CA PRO A 255 -29.51 26.96 -13.49
C PRO A 255 -29.69 25.58 -14.12
N ASN A 256 -30.28 25.51 -15.32
CA ASN A 256 -30.51 24.25 -16.05
C ASN A 256 -29.21 23.59 -16.53
N ALA A 257 -28.15 24.37 -16.75
CA ALA A 257 -26.87 23.92 -17.28
C ALA A 257 -25.87 23.51 -16.19
N ILE A 258 -26.03 24.01 -14.96
CA ILE A 258 -25.05 23.83 -13.86
C ILE A 258 -24.69 22.36 -13.66
N ARG A 259 -25.69 21.47 -13.63
CA ARG A 259 -25.47 20.04 -13.40
C ARG A 259 -24.65 19.40 -14.52
N PHE A 260 -24.92 19.78 -15.76
CA PHE A 260 -24.23 19.28 -16.94
C PHE A 260 -22.76 19.71 -16.93
N VAL A 261 -22.50 21.01 -16.76
CA VAL A 261 -21.13 21.56 -16.76
C VAL A 261 -20.31 20.99 -15.61
N LYS A 262 -20.86 20.95 -14.38
CA LYS A 262 -20.20 20.33 -13.22
C LYS A 262 -19.91 18.85 -13.43
N TYR A 263 -20.82 18.12 -14.08
CA TYR A 263 -20.60 16.71 -14.38
C TYR A 263 -19.37 16.50 -15.24
N TYR A 264 -19.23 17.20 -16.38
CA TYR A 264 -18.07 17.04 -17.26
C TYR A 264 -16.76 17.53 -16.65
N LEU A 265 -16.79 18.61 -15.87
CA LEU A 265 -15.64 19.06 -15.09
C LEU A 265 -15.15 17.93 -14.17
N THR A 266 -16.03 17.41 -13.34
CA THR A 266 -15.67 16.45 -12.29
C THR A 266 -15.31 15.08 -12.87
N ILE A 267 -16.13 14.55 -13.79
CA ILE A 267 -15.94 13.19 -14.32
C ILE A 267 -14.70 13.10 -15.19
N THR A 268 -14.41 14.14 -15.99
CA THR A 268 -13.23 14.14 -16.87
C THR A 268 -11.96 14.22 -16.03
N GLN A 269 -11.89 15.11 -15.04
CA GLN A 269 -10.77 15.19 -14.10
C GLN A 269 -10.55 13.86 -13.36
N THR A 270 -11.62 13.32 -12.76
CA THR A 270 -11.52 12.10 -11.96
C THR A 270 -11.07 10.90 -12.80
N ARG A 271 -11.63 10.73 -14.01
CA ARG A 271 -11.24 9.62 -14.91
C ARG A 271 -9.83 9.79 -15.44
N TRP A 272 -9.43 11.02 -15.75
CA TRP A 272 -8.09 11.34 -16.21
C TRP A 272 -7.02 11.00 -15.16
N ASP A 273 -7.22 11.42 -13.91
CA ASP A 273 -6.29 11.12 -12.82
C ASP A 273 -6.16 9.61 -12.57
N GLN A 274 -7.28 8.89 -12.61
CA GLN A 274 -7.27 7.43 -12.51
C GLN A 274 -6.54 6.76 -13.69
N LEU A 275 -6.69 7.30 -14.90
CA LEU A 275 -6.01 6.82 -16.10
C LEU A 275 -4.49 7.01 -15.98
N LEU A 276 -4.04 8.21 -15.57
CA LEU A 276 -2.62 8.51 -15.34
C LEU A 276 -2.01 7.58 -14.26
N GLN A 277 -2.72 7.38 -13.16
CA GLN A 277 -2.29 6.46 -12.10
C GLN A 277 -2.11 5.03 -12.65
N ARG A 278 -3.08 4.51 -13.41
CA ARG A 278 -3.00 3.17 -14.02
C ARG A 278 -1.86 3.08 -15.05
N ALA A 279 -1.64 4.13 -15.83
CA ALA A 279 -0.57 4.17 -16.81
C ALA A 279 0.80 4.11 -16.14
N LYS A 280 0.99 4.84 -15.03
CA LYS A 280 2.20 4.80 -14.22
C LYS A 280 2.43 3.43 -13.59
N THR A 281 1.41 2.85 -12.96
CA THR A 281 1.53 1.49 -12.38
C THR A 281 1.87 0.44 -13.44
N LYS A 282 1.34 0.56 -14.66
CA LYS A 282 1.69 -0.34 -15.77
C LYS A 282 3.13 -0.16 -16.21
N GLU A 283 3.63 1.08 -16.27
CA GLU A 283 5.03 1.39 -16.57
C GLU A 283 5.97 0.75 -15.54
N GLU A 284 5.74 1.00 -14.25
CA GLU A 284 6.51 0.43 -13.14
C GLU A 284 6.54 -1.11 -13.24
N ARG A 285 5.38 -1.73 -13.47
CA ARG A 285 5.28 -3.19 -13.62
C ARG A 285 6.07 -3.74 -14.81
N LEU A 286 6.07 -3.03 -15.95
CA LEU A 286 6.85 -3.44 -17.13
C LEU A 286 8.35 -3.30 -16.88
N GLN A 287 8.78 -2.20 -16.26
CA GLN A 287 10.18 -1.95 -15.92
C GLN A 287 10.68 -2.97 -14.88
N ASP A 288 9.88 -3.29 -13.87
CA ASP A 288 10.22 -4.30 -12.86
C ASP A 288 10.33 -5.69 -13.48
N ALA A 289 9.43 -6.05 -14.41
CA ALA A 289 9.52 -7.32 -15.13
C ALA A 289 10.82 -7.41 -15.94
N LEU A 290 11.19 -6.36 -16.67
CA LEU A 290 12.44 -6.30 -17.43
C LEU A 290 13.67 -6.45 -16.51
N ARG A 291 13.71 -5.68 -15.41
CA ARG A 291 14.80 -5.73 -14.43
C ARG A 291 14.93 -7.13 -13.81
N ASN A 292 13.81 -7.78 -13.50
CA ASN A 292 13.81 -9.13 -12.95
C ASN A 292 14.33 -10.16 -13.97
N ILE A 293 13.91 -10.08 -15.23
CA ILE A 293 14.40 -10.98 -16.30
C ILE A 293 15.91 -10.81 -16.49
N GLN A 294 16.37 -9.57 -16.64
CA GLN A 294 17.80 -9.25 -16.83
C GLN A 294 18.64 -9.62 -15.60
N GLY A 295 18.14 -9.33 -14.40
CA GLY A 295 18.82 -9.68 -13.14
C GLY A 295 18.93 -11.19 -12.96
N ASN A 296 17.88 -11.96 -13.30
CA ASN A 296 17.92 -13.41 -13.28
C ASN A 296 18.93 -13.96 -14.31
N ALA A 297 18.95 -13.41 -15.52
CA ALA A 297 19.92 -13.80 -16.54
C ALA A 297 21.37 -13.54 -16.10
N ALA A 298 21.65 -12.37 -15.53
CA ALA A 298 22.97 -12.02 -14.99
C ALA A 298 23.40 -12.97 -13.86
N LEU A 299 22.49 -13.26 -12.92
CA LEU A 299 22.77 -14.17 -11.81
C LEU A 299 23.02 -15.61 -12.30
N VAL A 300 22.31 -16.06 -13.34
CA VAL A 300 22.57 -17.36 -13.97
C VAL A 300 23.99 -17.43 -14.52
N GLU A 301 24.46 -16.37 -15.20
CA GLU A 301 25.83 -16.32 -15.71
C GLU A 301 26.87 -16.26 -14.59
N GLU A 302 26.64 -15.46 -13.55
CA GLU A 302 27.52 -15.37 -12.38
C GLU A 302 27.68 -16.75 -11.70
N LEU A 303 26.57 -17.43 -11.39
CA LEU A 303 26.60 -18.76 -10.78
C LEU A 303 27.27 -19.79 -11.71
N LEU A 304 27.04 -19.71 -13.02
CA LEU A 304 27.67 -20.61 -13.98
C LEU A 304 29.19 -20.41 -14.07
N ALA A 305 29.68 -19.18 -13.97
CA ALA A 305 31.10 -18.88 -13.89
C ALA A 305 31.69 -19.42 -12.58
N TRP A 306 31.09 -19.06 -11.43
CA TRP A 306 31.54 -19.50 -10.12
C TRP A 306 31.57 -21.03 -9.98
N MET A 307 30.54 -21.75 -10.47
CA MET A 307 30.54 -23.21 -10.45
C MET A 307 31.62 -23.82 -11.34
N SER A 308 32.02 -23.14 -12.42
CA SER A 308 33.11 -23.61 -13.27
C SER A 308 34.45 -23.50 -12.53
N GLU A 309 34.66 -22.41 -11.82
CA GLU A 309 35.83 -22.22 -10.95
C GLU A 309 35.85 -23.22 -9.79
N ALA A 310 34.71 -23.40 -9.11
CA ALA A 310 34.54 -24.38 -8.03
C ALA A 310 34.81 -25.81 -8.51
N TYR A 311 34.31 -26.18 -9.70
CA TYR A 311 34.58 -27.47 -10.32
C TYR A 311 36.08 -27.69 -10.59
N ILE A 312 36.77 -26.69 -11.15
CA ILE A 312 38.21 -26.76 -11.43
C ILE A 312 39.00 -26.89 -10.11
N LEU A 313 38.66 -26.10 -9.10
CA LEU A 313 39.29 -26.15 -7.79
C LEU A 313 39.13 -27.53 -7.16
N LEU A 314 37.90 -28.06 -7.09
CA LEU A 314 37.62 -29.39 -6.54
C LEU A 314 38.33 -30.49 -7.33
N SER A 315 38.29 -30.43 -8.67
CA SER A 315 38.96 -31.41 -9.53
C SER A 315 40.49 -31.41 -9.34
N THR A 316 41.08 -30.25 -9.03
CA THR A 316 42.50 -30.13 -8.74
C THR A 316 42.80 -30.74 -7.37
N LYS A 317 42.02 -30.36 -6.36
CA LYS A 317 42.19 -30.83 -4.99
C LYS A 317 41.91 -32.32 -4.80
N GLU A 318 41.03 -32.91 -5.59
CA GLU A 318 40.77 -34.36 -5.61
C GLU A 318 41.94 -35.18 -6.16
N ARG A 319 42.84 -34.58 -6.93
CA ARG A 319 44.05 -35.26 -7.42
C ARG A 319 45.15 -35.31 -6.36
N ASP A 320 45.12 -34.38 -5.40
CA ASP A 320 46.10 -34.33 -4.32
C ASP A 320 45.77 -35.44 -3.30
N PRO A 321 46.71 -36.38 -3.03
CA PRO A 321 46.49 -37.40 -2.01
C PRO A 321 46.32 -36.74 -0.64
N ILE A 322 45.48 -37.32 0.21
CA ILE A 322 45.29 -36.83 1.58
C ILE A 322 46.60 -37.08 2.37
N PRO A 323 47.19 -36.06 3.00
CA PRO A 323 48.42 -36.24 3.77
C PRO A 323 48.22 -37.10 5.03
N ASP A 324 49.27 -37.81 5.45
CA ASP A 324 49.28 -38.62 6.69
C ASP A 324 49.69 -37.81 7.95
N ASP A 325 49.44 -36.50 7.97
CA ASP A 325 49.73 -35.61 9.11
C ASP A 325 48.46 -35.00 9.69
N LEU A 326 48.24 -35.21 11.00
CA LEU A 326 47.01 -34.81 11.69
C LEU A 326 46.72 -33.32 11.58
N ASN A 327 47.71 -32.45 11.79
CA ASN A 327 47.51 -31.00 11.78
C ASN A 327 47.19 -30.49 10.35
N THR A 328 47.84 -31.07 9.34
CA THR A 328 47.56 -30.72 7.94
C THR A 328 46.15 -31.17 7.52
N VAL A 329 45.71 -32.37 7.87
CA VAL A 329 44.37 -32.86 7.55
C VAL A 329 43.30 -32.09 8.31
N GLU A 330 43.52 -31.74 9.59
CA GLU A 330 42.62 -30.87 10.35
C GLU A 330 42.45 -29.50 9.67
N THR A 331 43.55 -28.92 9.20
CA THR A 331 43.52 -27.64 8.47
C THR A 331 42.76 -27.78 7.15
N LEU A 332 43.08 -28.79 6.34
CA LEU A 332 42.41 -29.06 5.06
C LEU A 332 40.91 -29.33 5.23
N TYR A 333 40.53 -30.06 6.28
CA TYR A 333 39.14 -30.32 6.61
C TYR A 333 38.42 -29.02 6.94
N LYS A 334 39.00 -28.18 7.80
CA LYS A 334 38.42 -26.88 8.18
C LYS A 334 38.25 -25.95 6.97
N GLU A 335 39.28 -25.80 6.14
CA GLU A 335 39.21 -24.99 4.91
C GLU A 335 38.11 -25.51 3.97
N HIS A 336 37.97 -26.83 3.84
CA HIS A 336 36.96 -27.42 2.98
C HIS A 336 35.54 -27.30 3.55
N VAL A 337 35.37 -27.33 4.88
CA VAL A 337 34.09 -27.04 5.54
C VAL A 337 33.64 -25.62 5.20
N GLU A 338 34.53 -24.63 5.32
CA GLU A 338 34.24 -23.24 4.97
C GLU A 338 33.84 -23.10 3.48
N PHE A 339 34.56 -23.78 2.58
CA PHE A 339 34.21 -23.83 1.16
C PHE A 339 32.86 -24.51 0.89
N HIS A 340 32.56 -25.62 1.59
CA HIS A 340 31.27 -26.31 1.46
C HIS A 340 30.11 -25.45 1.96
N ASP A 341 30.32 -24.67 3.01
CA ASP A 341 29.33 -23.73 3.52
C ASP A 341 29.11 -22.56 2.52
N ASP A 342 30.16 -22.10 1.82
CA ASP A 342 30.01 -21.13 0.73
C ASP A 342 29.19 -21.70 -0.45
N ILE A 343 29.38 -22.98 -0.80
CA ILE A 343 28.47 -23.67 -1.72
C ILE A 343 27.05 -23.66 -1.14
N GLY A 344 26.86 -24.10 0.11
CA GLY A 344 25.57 -24.10 0.80
C GLY A 344 24.82 -22.77 0.71
N SER A 345 25.53 -21.65 0.86
CA SER A 345 24.96 -20.30 0.81
C SER A 345 24.28 -19.96 -0.53
N LYS A 346 24.77 -20.53 -1.65
CA LYS A 346 24.26 -20.27 -3.01
C LYS A 346 23.06 -21.14 -3.39
N ASN A 347 22.69 -22.13 -2.57
CA ASN A 347 21.61 -23.07 -2.88
C ASN A 347 20.25 -22.36 -3.06
N GLY A 348 19.98 -21.32 -2.27
CA GLY A 348 18.73 -20.55 -2.35
C GLY A 348 18.55 -19.87 -3.72
N ASP A 349 19.63 -19.34 -4.29
CA ASP A 349 19.62 -18.70 -5.61
C ASP A 349 19.42 -19.71 -6.73
N VAL A 350 20.13 -20.83 -6.67
CA VAL A 350 19.99 -21.94 -7.64
C VAL A 350 18.58 -22.53 -7.61
N GLU A 351 18.03 -22.76 -6.42
CA GLU A 351 16.65 -23.24 -6.28
C GLU A 351 15.62 -22.24 -6.81
N ARG A 352 15.78 -20.94 -6.53
CA ARG A 352 14.88 -19.91 -7.05
C ARG A 352 14.90 -19.89 -8.58
N LEU A 353 16.07 -19.83 -9.19
CA LEU A 353 16.23 -19.76 -10.65
C LEU A 353 15.71 -21.03 -11.36
N THR A 354 15.95 -22.19 -10.76
CA THR A 354 15.43 -23.46 -11.31
C THR A 354 13.92 -23.61 -11.16
N LYS A 355 13.32 -23.07 -10.10
CA LYS A 355 11.85 -23.06 -9.91
C LYS A 355 11.12 -22.15 -10.90
N ILE A 356 11.74 -21.04 -11.32
CA ILE A 356 11.15 -20.10 -12.29
C ILE A 356 10.78 -20.80 -13.60
N ILE A 357 11.50 -21.86 -13.99
CA ILE A 357 11.29 -22.59 -15.25
C ILE A 357 10.34 -23.80 -15.10
N VAL A 358 10.08 -24.25 -13.87
CA VAL A 358 9.22 -25.43 -13.62
C VAL A 358 7.73 -25.06 -13.51
N ALA A 359 7.39 -23.76 -13.47
CA ALA A 359 6.03 -23.28 -13.71
C ALA A 359 5.92 -22.98 -15.22
N GLU A 360 5.16 -23.67 -16.07
CA GLU A 360 3.74 -24.08 -16.08
C GLU A 360 3.49 -25.22 -17.12
N PRO A 361 2.26 -25.77 -17.38
CA PRO A 361 0.97 -25.67 -16.70
C PRO A 361 0.45 -27.01 -16.14
N LYS A 362 -0.40 -26.95 -15.11
CA LYS A 362 -1.27 -28.08 -14.74
C LYS A 362 -2.33 -28.29 -15.83
N SER A 363 -2.01 -29.04 -16.88
CA SER A 363 -3.03 -29.66 -17.72
C SER A 363 -3.48 -30.98 -17.05
N PRO A 364 -4.79 -31.19 -16.81
CA PRO A 364 -5.29 -32.41 -16.21
C PRO A 364 -5.27 -33.53 -17.26
N GLY A 365 -4.41 -34.51 -17.03
CA GLY A 365 -4.47 -35.79 -17.72
C GLY A 365 -3.24 -36.06 -18.59
N ARG A 366 -2.30 -36.81 -18.03
CA ARG A 366 -1.72 -37.97 -18.71
C ARG A 366 -0.96 -38.84 -17.70
N HIS A 367 -1.20 -40.14 -17.86
CA HIS A 367 -0.74 -41.21 -16.99
C HIS A 367 0.78 -41.29 -16.90
N TYR A 368 1.25 -41.58 -15.68
CA TYR A 368 2.62 -41.95 -15.37
C TYR A 368 3.02 -43.23 -16.12
N GLY A 369 4.02 -43.12 -16.99
CA GLY A 369 4.82 -44.23 -17.48
C GLY A 369 6.29 -43.95 -17.16
N SER A 370 6.87 -44.76 -16.28
CA SER A 370 8.26 -44.67 -15.83
C SER A 370 9.24 -45.01 -16.95
N ASN A 371 9.77 -43.99 -17.62
CA ASN A 371 11.09 -44.01 -18.25
C ASN A 371 11.47 -42.58 -18.66
N MET A 372 12.27 -41.90 -17.84
CA MET A 372 12.86 -40.60 -18.23
C MET A 372 13.85 -40.83 -19.37
N LYS A 373 13.43 -40.53 -20.60
CA LYS A 373 14.34 -40.32 -21.71
C LYS A 373 15.03 -38.96 -21.52
N LEU A 374 16.30 -39.00 -21.12
CA LEU A 374 17.22 -37.86 -21.13
C LEU A 374 17.66 -37.58 -22.57
N ASN A 375 16.79 -37.05 -23.45
CA ASN A 375 17.24 -36.27 -24.63
C ASN A 375 16.15 -35.64 -25.53
N GLU A 376 14.93 -35.41 -25.06
CA GLU A 376 14.00 -34.57 -25.83
C GLU A 376 14.25 -33.09 -25.49
N TYR A 377 14.75 -32.35 -26.48
CA TYR A 377 14.86 -30.90 -26.47
C TYR A 377 13.44 -30.32 -26.40
N ASP A 378 12.97 -30.05 -25.19
CA ASP A 378 11.67 -29.41 -24.96
C ASP A 378 11.82 -27.89 -25.18
N PRO A 379 11.15 -27.28 -26.18
CA PRO A 379 11.39 -25.90 -26.63
C PRO A 379 11.11 -24.81 -25.59
N GLY A 380 10.59 -25.13 -24.40
CA GLY A 380 10.25 -24.17 -23.34
C GLY A 380 11.32 -23.93 -22.28
N TYR A 381 12.46 -24.64 -22.30
CA TYR A 381 13.45 -24.58 -21.22
C TYR A 381 14.63 -23.66 -21.55
N ASN A 382 14.94 -22.70 -20.66
CA ASN A 382 16.17 -21.92 -20.79
C ASN A 382 17.41 -22.84 -20.63
N PRO A 383 18.21 -23.07 -21.68
CA PRO A 383 19.30 -24.03 -21.67
C PRO A 383 20.42 -23.67 -20.67
N ARG A 384 20.56 -22.37 -20.36
CA ARG A 384 21.52 -21.89 -19.36
C ARG A 384 21.16 -22.36 -17.96
N VAL A 385 19.88 -22.31 -17.59
CA VAL A 385 19.43 -22.73 -16.25
C VAL A 385 19.48 -24.25 -16.09
N LEU A 386 19.22 -25.02 -17.15
CA LEU A 386 19.45 -26.47 -17.14
C LEU A 386 20.94 -26.80 -16.94
N THR A 387 21.82 -26.06 -17.62
CA THR A 387 23.27 -26.18 -17.44
C THR A 387 23.67 -25.85 -16.00
N LEU A 388 23.06 -24.81 -15.41
CA LEU A 388 23.27 -24.38 -14.02
C LEU A 388 22.88 -25.51 -13.06
N GLN A 389 21.68 -26.08 -13.23
CA GLN A 389 21.20 -27.18 -12.40
C GLN A 389 22.12 -28.40 -12.44
N ASN A 390 22.63 -28.76 -13.63
CA ASN A 390 23.51 -29.90 -13.80
C ASN A 390 24.90 -29.65 -13.19
N LYS A 391 25.51 -28.48 -13.43
CA LYS A 391 26.80 -28.11 -12.82
C LYS A 391 26.71 -28.08 -11.31
N TRP A 392 25.62 -27.52 -10.77
CA TRP A 392 25.37 -27.48 -9.34
C TRP A 392 25.38 -28.87 -8.71
N ARG A 393 24.64 -29.81 -9.30
CA ARG A 393 24.58 -31.20 -8.83
C ARG A 393 25.96 -31.87 -8.78
N VAL A 394 26.81 -31.58 -9.77
CA VAL A 394 28.18 -32.13 -9.84
C VAL A 394 29.06 -31.52 -8.76
N VAL A 395 29.14 -30.18 -8.69
CA VAL A 395 29.98 -29.46 -7.71
C VAL A 395 29.56 -29.78 -6.28
N TRP A 396 28.26 -29.82 -6.00
CA TRP A 396 27.72 -30.20 -4.70
C TRP A 396 28.20 -31.60 -4.27
N ARG A 397 28.07 -32.58 -5.17
CA ARG A 397 28.49 -33.96 -4.89
C ARG A 397 29.99 -34.06 -4.65
N MET A 398 30.81 -33.47 -5.52
CA MET A 398 32.27 -33.47 -5.36
C MET A 398 32.70 -32.84 -4.02
N SER A 399 32.07 -31.72 -3.65
CA SER A 399 32.34 -31.08 -2.37
C SER A 399 31.93 -31.96 -1.19
N LEU A 400 30.77 -32.61 -1.25
CA LEU A 400 30.30 -33.52 -0.21
C LEU A 400 31.23 -34.73 -0.05
N ASP A 401 31.63 -35.35 -1.16
CA ASP A 401 32.51 -36.51 -1.18
C ASP A 401 33.90 -36.15 -0.64
N ARG A 402 34.47 -35.01 -1.06
CA ARG A 402 35.75 -34.52 -0.52
C ARG A 402 35.66 -34.23 0.98
N LYS A 403 34.58 -33.58 1.45
CA LYS A 403 34.37 -33.28 2.87
C LYS A 403 34.35 -34.57 3.69
N LYS A 404 33.63 -35.58 3.20
CA LYS A 404 33.56 -36.90 3.84
C LYS A 404 34.93 -37.58 3.86
N ASN A 405 35.66 -37.61 2.75
CA ASN A 405 36.98 -38.25 2.69
C ASN A 405 37.99 -37.58 3.64
N LEU A 406 37.97 -36.25 3.75
CA LEU A 406 38.82 -35.52 4.71
C LEU A 406 38.40 -35.79 6.16
N GLN A 407 37.10 -35.86 6.45
CA GLN A 407 36.59 -36.23 7.77
C GLN A 407 37.01 -37.65 8.14
N ASP A 408 36.79 -38.62 7.25
CA ASP A 408 37.16 -40.02 7.47
C ASP A 408 38.68 -40.15 7.70
N ALA A 409 39.51 -39.42 6.96
CA ALA A 409 40.96 -39.38 7.17
C ALA A 409 41.34 -38.73 8.52
N LEU A 410 40.69 -37.64 8.89
CA LEU A 410 40.90 -36.97 10.18
C LEU A 410 40.56 -37.89 11.35
N ASP A 411 39.41 -38.59 11.27
CA ASP A 411 38.97 -39.53 12.29
C ASP A 411 39.96 -40.69 12.43
N ASN A 412 40.43 -41.25 11.31
CA ASN A 412 41.45 -42.30 11.31
C ASN A 412 42.77 -41.82 11.96
N LEU A 413 43.23 -40.61 11.63
CA LEU A 413 44.46 -40.04 12.23
C LEU A 413 44.30 -39.74 13.72
N LEU A 414 43.14 -39.25 14.15
CA LEU A 414 42.82 -39.04 15.57
C LEU A 414 42.78 -40.38 16.33
N GLU A 415 42.22 -41.44 15.74
CA GLU A 415 42.27 -42.77 16.31
C GLU A 415 43.71 -43.25 16.48
N LEU A 416 44.56 -43.13 15.45
CA LEU A 416 45.97 -43.50 15.50
C LEU A 416 46.76 -42.67 16.54
N GLU A 417 46.51 -41.36 16.63
CA GLU A 417 47.13 -40.48 17.62
C GLU A 417 46.71 -40.86 19.05
N SER A 418 45.42 -41.16 19.27
CA SER A 418 44.92 -41.65 20.55
C SER A 418 45.58 -42.97 20.95
N PHE A 419 45.86 -43.82 19.94
CA PHE A 419 46.49 -45.11 20.12
C PHE A 419 47.99 -45.03 20.47
N LYS A 420 48.71 -43.98 20.07
CA LYS A 420 50.13 -43.80 20.45
C LYS A 420 50.35 -43.87 21.97
N ASN A 421 49.36 -43.45 22.75
CA ASN A 421 49.38 -43.47 24.21
C ASN A 421 48.57 -44.64 24.81
N PHE A 422 48.25 -45.67 24.02
CA PHE A 422 47.45 -46.79 24.47
C PHE A 422 48.21 -47.62 25.52
N ASP A 423 47.59 -47.80 26.69
CA ASP A 423 48.06 -48.67 27.76
C ASP A 423 46.97 -49.67 28.12
N PHE A 424 47.27 -50.96 27.92
CA PHE A 424 46.35 -52.04 28.19
C PHE A 424 45.89 -52.11 29.65
N ASN A 425 46.74 -51.77 30.63
CA ASN A 425 46.34 -51.75 32.02
C ASN A 425 45.34 -50.63 32.30
N VAL A 426 45.55 -49.45 31.72
CA VAL A 426 44.60 -48.32 31.82
C VAL A 426 43.27 -48.69 31.16
N TRP A 427 43.31 -49.30 29.98
CA TRP A 427 42.13 -49.82 29.28
C TRP A 427 41.40 -50.90 30.11
N LYS A 428 42.13 -51.87 30.65
CA LYS A 428 41.60 -52.96 31.49
C LYS A 428 40.93 -52.43 32.75
N GLN A 429 41.51 -51.43 33.42
CA GLN A 429 40.89 -50.81 34.60
C GLN A 429 39.59 -50.09 34.23
N ARG A 430 39.57 -49.35 33.11
CA ARG A 430 38.34 -48.73 32.58
C ARG A 430 37.27 -49.79 32.30
N TYR A 431 37.63 -50.87 31.61
CA TYR A 431 36.71 -51.95 31.25
C TYR A 431 36.14 -52.67 32.48
N LEU A 432 36.98 -53.04 33.44
CA LEU A 432 36.54 -53.68 34.69
C LEU A 432 35.64 -52.77 35.52
N ASN A 433 35.96 -51.46 35.59
CA ASN A 433 35.11 -50.49 36.26
C ASN A 433 33.76 -50.33 35.54
N TRP A 434 33.75 -50.29 34.21
CA TRP A 434 32.52 -50.22 33.41
C TRP A 434 31.62 -51.45 33.63
N ILE A 435 32.19 -52.67 33.61
CA ILE A 435 31.47 -53.91 33.95
C ILE A 435 30.87 -53.83 35.36
N LYS A 436 31.65 -53.36 36.34
CA LYS A 436 31.20 -53.21 37.73
C LYS A 436 30.03 -52.22 37.85
N VAL A 437 30.11 -51.06 37.19
CA VAL A 437 29.03 -50.06 37.16
C VAL A 437 27.77 -50.63 36.52
N LYS A 438 27.91 -51.37 35.42
CA LYS A 438 26.80 -52.06 34.75
C LYS A 438 26.27 -53.28 35.51
N LYS A 439 26.83 -53.61 36.68
CA LYS A 439 26.52 -54.79 37.50
C LYS A 439 26.58 -56.10 36.70
N MET A 440 27.47 -56.17 35.70
CA MET A 440 27.73 -57.37 34.91
C MET A 440 28.88 -58.15 35.54
N ARG A 441 28.97 -59.46 35.27
CA ARG A 441 30.18 -60.24 35.54
C ARG A 441 31.13 -60.09 34.35
N THR A 442 32.43 -60.23 34.61
CA THR A 442 33.47 -60.23 33.56
C THR A 442 33.16 -61.24 32.46
N THR A 443 32.56 -62.38 32.82
CA THR A 443 32.19 -63.47 31.91
C THR A 443 30.97 -63.18 31.04
N ASP A 444 30.12 -62.21 31.43
CA ASP A 444 28.82 -62.02 30.80
C ASP A 444 28.94 -61.43 29.38
N PHE A 445 29.99 -60.63 29.12
CA PHE A 445 30.28 -60.16 27.77
C PHE A 445 30.63 -61.34 26.84
N PHE A 446 31.61 -62.15 27.24
CA PHE A 446 32.09 -63.28 26.43
C PHE A 446 30.94 -64.22 26.05
N ARG A 447 30.12 -64.62 27.03
CA ARG A 447 28.97 -65.52 26.81
C ARG A 447 27.86 -64.94 25.94
N ARG A 448 27.73 -63.61 25.87
CA ARG A 448 26.72 -62.97 25.01
C ARG A 448 27.17 -62.95 23.56
N GLN A 449 28.48 -62.89 23.33
CA GLN A 449 29.06 -62.81 22.00
C GLN A 449 29.34 -64.19 21.41
N ASP A 450 29.66 -65.18 22.24
CA ASP A 450 29.84 -66.60 21.90
C ASP A 450 28.46 -67.26 21.67
N LYS A 451 27.92 -67.05 20.46
CA LYS A 451 26.54 -67.43 20.10
C LYS A 451 26.39 -68.91 19.76
N ASP A 452 27.44 -69.52 19.24
CA ASP A 452 27.53 -70.93 18.91
C ASP A 452 28.00 -71.77 20.11
N GLY A 453 28.52 -71.14 21.16
CA GLY A 453 28.81 -71.76 22.45
C GLY A 453 30.04 -72.66 22.40
N ASP A 454 30.94 -72.41 21.45
CA ASP A 454 32.14 -73.20 21.23
C ASP A 454 33.28 -72.81 22.21
N GLY A 455 33.10 -71.70 22.94
CA GLY A 455 34.03 -71.20 23.94
C GLY A 455 35.13 -70.29 23.38
N TYR A 456 35.02 -69.89 22.11
CA TYR A 456 35.95 -69.03 21.39
C TYR A 456 35.26 -67.74 20.93
N LEU A 457 36.03 -66.68 20.74
CA LEU A 457 35.57 -65.47 20.05
C LEU A 457 36.56 -65.10 18.95
N SER A 458 36.06 -64.89 17.75
CA SER A 458 36.85 -64.29 16.67
C SER A 458 37.13 -62.81 16.95
N ARG A 459 38.12 -62.26 16.24
CA ARG A 459 38.47 -60.83 16.32
C ARG A 459 37.27 -59.94 16.00
N ASP A 460 36.57 -60.22 14.92
CA ASP A 460 35.43 -59.41 14.48
C ASP A 460 34.29 -59.48 15.50
N GLU A 461 34.00 -60.66 16.06
CA GLU A 461 32.99 -60.81 17.11
C GLU A 461 33.35 -60.03 18.38
N PHE A 462 34.61 -60.08 18.82
CA PHE A 462 35.07 -59.32 19.97
C PHE A 462 35.00 -57.81 19.70
N VAL A 463 35.52 -57.35 18.58
CA VAL A 463 35.59 -55.92 18.22
C VAL A 463 34.19 -55.35 18.02
N ASP A 464 33.37 -55.96 17.17
CA ASP A 464 32.00 -55.50 16.91
C ASP A 464 31.13 -55.60 18.15
N GLY A 465 31.27 -56.68 18.93
CA GLY A 465 30.58 -56.86 20.19
C GLY A 465 30.94 -55.78 21.21
N MET A 466 32.22 -55.42 21.31
CA MET A 466 32.71 -54.36 22.19
C MET A 466 32.25 -52.97 21.74
N LEU A 467 32.27 -52.67 20.45
CA LEU A 467 31.76 -51.40 19.90
C LEU A 467 30.25 -51.24 20.12
N GLN A 468 29.48 -52.32 20.02
CA GLN A 468 28.03 -52.32 20.30
C GLN A 468 27.69 -52.27 21.79
N SER A 469 28.63 -52.61 22.68
CA SER A 469 28.39 -52.70 24.12
C SER A 469 28.17 -51.34 24.80
N GLY A 470 28.58 -50.24 24.15
CA GLY A 470 28.58 -48.90 24.71
C GLY A 470 29.69 -48.65 25.75
N PHE A 471 30.73 -49.50 25.77
CA PHE A 471 31.99 -49.19 26.43
C PHE A 471 32.78 -48.17 25.58
N THR A 472 33.32 -47.13 26.20
CA THR A 472 34.10 -46.11 25.49
C THR A 472 35.45 -46.71 25.08
N THR A 473 35.61 -46.97 23.78
CA THR A 473 36.79 -47.58 23.15
C THR A 473 36.72 -47.33 21.64
N ASN A 474 37.82 -47.47 20.90
CA ASN A 474 37.81 -47.45 19.43
C ASN A 474 38.28 -48.79 18.81
N LYS A 475 38.11 -48.93 17.50
CA LYS A 475 38.44 -50.17 16.76
C LYS A 475 39.93 -50.51 16.87
N THR A 476 40.79 -49.50 16.80
CA THR A 476 42.25 -49.65 16.88
C THR A 476 42.71 -50.15 18.26
N GLU A 477 42.21 -49.57 19.34
CA GLU A 477 42.43 -50.03 20.72
C GLU A 477 41.95 -51.48 20.89
N LEU A 478 40.76 -51.82 20.39
CA LEU A 478 40.20 -53.16 20.54
C LEU A 478 40.98 -54.24 19.79
N ASN A 479 41.53 -53.91 18.62
CA ASN A 479 42.41 -54.81 17.89
C ASN A 479 43.69 -55.12 18.69
N ALA A 480 44.31 -54.09 19.29
CA ALA A 480 45.48 -54.28 20.14
C ALA A 480 45.15 -55.04 21.44
N VAL A 481 43.98 -54.78 22.04
CA VAL A 481 43.47 -55.55 23.18
C VAL A 481 43.30 -57.03 22.81
N PHE A 482 42.74 -57.30 21.63
CA PHE A 482 42.56 -58.66 21.14
C PHE A 482 43.93 -59.35 20.98
N ASP A 483 44.92 -58.68 20.41
CA ASP A 483 46.29 -59.22 20.28
C ASP A 483 46.92 -59.56 21.64
N ILE A 484 46.63 -58.76 22.68
CA ILE A 484 47.11 -59.02 24.05
C ILE A 484 46.37 -60.20 24.69
N PHE A 485 45.11 -60.42 24.33
CA PHE A 485 44.32 -61.55 24.79
C PHE A 485 44.70 -62.86 24.07
N ASP A 486 44.92 -62.82 22.76
CA ASP A 486 45.34 -63.95 21.92
C ASP A 486 46.86 -64.18 21.99
N LYS A 487 47.34 -64.65 23.15
CA LYS A 487 48.78 -64.87 23.41
C LYS A 487 49.42 -65.88 22.46
N ASP A 488 48.62 -66.82 21.94
CA ASP A 488 49.08 -67.91 21.08
C ASP A 488 48.93 -67.59 19.58
N ASN A 489 48.41 -66.40 19.23
CA ASN A 489 48.22 -65.92 17.86
C ASN A 489 47.36 -66.86 16.99
N LYS A 490 46.34 -67.46 17.61
CA LYS A 490 45.47 -68.46 16.96
C LYS A 490 44.32 -67.82 16.18
N TYR A 491 44.24 -66.49 16.15
CA TYR A 491 43.16 -65.68 15.56
C TYR A 491 41.80 -65.83 16.25
N TYR A 492 41.74 -66.59 17.35
CA TYR A 492 40.56 -66.82 18.17
C TYR A 492 40.94 -66.72 19.65
N MET A 493 40.15 -65.98 20.42
CA MET A 493 40.38 -65.79 21.85
C MET A 493 39.57 -66.81 22.64
N GLN A 494 40.24 -67.59 23.47
CA GLN A 494 39.57 -68.54 24.35
C GLN A 494 39.01 -67.87 25.60
N TYR A 495 37.91 -68.41 26.12
CA TYR A 495 37.32 -67.96 27.39
C TYR A 495 38.34 -67.88 28.55
N SER A 496 39.26 -68.84 28.63
CA SER A 496 40.33 -68.89 29.65
C SER A 496 41.28 -67.70 29.52
N GLU A 497 41.69 -67.35 28.31
CA GLU A 497 42.63 -66.27 27.99
C GLU A 497 42.02 -64.91 28.29
N PHE A 498 40.76 -64.70 27.87
CA PHE A 498 39.99 -63.49 28.17
C PHE A 498 39.88 -63.24 29.68
N ILE A 499 39.53 -64.28 30.45
CA ILE A 499 39.41 -64.16 31.91
C ILE A 499 40.78 -63.98 32.55
N GLU A 500 41.81 -64.68 32.09
CA GLU A 500 43.15 -64.57 32.65
C GLU A 500 43.73 -63.17 32.48
N ALA A 501 43.67 -62.61 31.27
CA ALA A 501 44.19 -61.29 30.98
C ALA A 501 43.40 -60.18 31.69
N LEU A 502 42.14 -60.42 32.04
CA LEU A 502 41.30 -59.51 32.84
C LEU A 502 41.37 -59.73 34.36
N LYS A 503 42.10 -60.73 34.87
CA LYS A 503 42.28 -60.92 36.32
C LYS A 503 42.96 -59.69 36.94
N PRO A 504 42.49 -59.17 38.08
CA PRO A 504 43.19 -58.13 38.81
C PRO A 504 44.57 -58.63 39.22
N ASP A 505 45.60 -57.81 39.01
CA ASP A 505 46.99 -58.21 39.20
C ASP A 505 47.24 -58.68 40.64
N ARG A 506 47.60 -59.95 40.82
CA ARG A 506 47.77 -60.58 42.14
C ARG A 506 49.18 -60.40 42.72
N HIS A 507 50.01 -59.53 42.15
CA HIS A 507 51.39 -59.32 42.59
C HIS A 507 51.70 -57.86 42.98
N GLN A 508 51.11 -57.45 44.10
CA GLN A 508 51.76 -56.51 45.03
C GLN A 508 51.43 -56.84 46.50
N LYS A 509 51.29 -58.15 46.82
CA LYS A 509 51.07 -58.64 48.20
C LYS A 509 52.07 -59.71 48.66
N THR A 510 53.11 -60.01 47.87
CA THR A 510 54.11 -61.05 48.19
C THR A 510 55.54 -60.57 47.96
N ARG A 511 55.90 -59.43 48.57
CA ARG A 511 57.28 -59.11 48.95
C ARG A 511 57.24 -57.87 49.83
N LEU A 512 57.25 -58.08 51.15
CA LEU A 512 57.69 -57.18 52.22
C LEU A 512 57.30 -57.83 53.57
N LYS A 513 57.92 -58.97 53.88
CA LYS A 513 58.18 -59.33 55.28
C LYS A 513 59.47 -58.62 55.68
N SER A 514 59.34 -57.39 56.17
CA SER A 514 60.21 -56.81 57.19
C SER A 514 59.63 -55.47 57.64
N GLY A 515 59.21 -55.42 58.90
CA GLY A 515 59.09 -54.21 59.74
C GLY A 515 58.40 -52.97 59.17
N LYS A 516 57.07 -52.86 59.39
CA LYS A 516 56.49 -51.61 59.94
C LYS A 516 55.10 -51.90 60.50
N LYS A 517 54.92 -51.46 61.75
CA LYS A 517 53.73 -51.54 62.60
C LYS A 517 52.51 -51.03 61.83
N GLN A 518 51.37 -51.73 61.88
CA GLN A 518 50.09 -51.16 61.42
C GLN A 518 49.83 -49.88 62.22
N MET A 519 49.57 -48.77 61.53
CA MET A 519 49.27 -47.50 62.17
C MET A 519 47.99 -47.65 62.99
N THR A 520 48.07 -47.26 64.26
CA THR A 520 46.91 -47.25 65.17
C THR A 520 45.91 -46.17 64.74
N ASP A 521 44.63 -46.30 65.10
CA ASP A 521 43.61 -45.28 64.80
C ASP A 521 44.04 -43.87 65.25
N GLY A 522 44.79 -43.77 66.36
CA GLY A 522 45.36 -42.51 66.82
C GLY A 522 46.43 -41.92 65.89
N GLU A 523 47.21 -42.75 65.20
CA GLU A 523 48.22 -42.33 64.22
C GLU A 523 47.57 -41.97 62.88
N LEU A 524 46.52 -42.68 62.45
CA LEU A 524 45.73 -42.31 61.26
C LEU A 524 44.97 -40.99 61.45
N ILE A 525 44.43 -40.75 62.65
CA ILE A 525 43.81 -39.46 62.99
C ILE A 525 44.85 -38.34 62.96
N GLN A 526 46.04 -38.57 63.51
CA GLN A 526 47.12 -37.56 63.54
C GLN A 526 47.57 -37.20 62.11
N ASP A 527 47.87 -38.20 61.29
CA ASP A 527 48.35 -38.01 59.91
C ASP A 527 47.33 -37.26 59.04
N GLN A 528 46.05 -37.62 59.15
CA GLN A 528 44.99 -36.93 58.41
C GLN A 528 44.75 -35.49 58.92
N ILE A 529 44.85 -35.24 60.24
CA ILE A 529 44.78 -33.89 60.80
C ILE A 529 45.94 -33.03 60.32
N GLU A 530 47.17 -33.52 60.40
CA GLU A 530 48.35 -32.79 59.93
C GLU A 530 48.24 -32.47 58.44
N LYS A 531 47.83 -33.46 57.63
CA LYS A 531 47.63 -33.29 56.19
C LYS A 531 46.59 -32.23 55.86
N ASP A 532 45.39 -32.28 56.47
CA ASP A 532 44.31 -31.36 56.11
C ASP A 532 44.54 -29.94 56.69
N VAL A 533 45.15 -29.84 57.87
CA VAL A 533 45.51 -28.55 58.47
C VAL A 533 46.69 -27.89 57.73
N SER A 534 47.65 -28.66 57.21
CA SER A 534 48.81 -28.14 56.46
C SER A 534 48.45 -27.40 55.17
N GLN A 535 47.26 -27.64 54.62
CA GLN A 535 46.77 -26.96 53.42
C GLN A 535 46.18 -25.56 53.74
N CYS A 536 46.20 -25.13 55.01
CA CYS A 536 45.81 -23.77 55.39
C CYS A 536 46.76 -22.74 54.74
N GLN A 537 46.20 -21.70 54.12
CA GLN A 537 46.95 -20.64 53.43
C GLN A 537 47.01 -19.32 54.24
N CYS A 538 46.54 -19.32 55.49
CA CYS A 538 46.60 -18.13 56.35
C CYS A 538 48.05 -17.72 56.63
N ARG A 539 48.31 -16.41 56.74
CA ARG A 539 49.63 -15.87 57.14
C ARG A 539 50.12 -16.44 58.48
N ASN A 540 49.18 -16.65 59.42
CA ASN A 540 49.38 -17.52 60.57
C ASN A 540 48.54 -18.78 60.34
N PRO A 541 49.16 -19.94 60.05
CA PRO A 541 48.43 -21.14 59.67
C PRO A 541 47.56 -21.62 60.83
N PHE A 542 46.34 -22.03 60.50
CA PHE A 542 45.48 -22.73 61.45
C PHE A 542 46.23 -23.97 61.94
N ASN A 543 46.22 -24.23 63.25
CA ASN A 543 47.02 -25.30 63.85
C ASN A 543 46.13 -26.24 64.68
N ALA A 544 46.49 -27.52 64.70
CA ALA A 544 45.87 -28.54 65.52
C ALA A 544 46.94 -29.30 66.31
N GLN A 545 46.84 -29.30 67.64
CA GLN A 545 47.74 -30.04 68.52
C GLN A 545 47.02 -31.17 69.24
N ARG A 546 47.61 -32.37 69.21
CA ARG A 546 47.14 -33.52 69.98
C ARG A 546 47.44 -33.29 71.46
N MET A 547 46.40 -33.27 72.28
CA MET A 547 46.52 -33.09 73.73
C MET A 547 46.60 -34.45 74.45
N SER A 548 45.73 -35.38 74.05
CA SER A 548 45.68 -36.76 74.56
C SER A 548 45.03 -37.66 73.51
N GLU A 549 44.93 -38.96 73.76
CA GLU A 549 44.23 -39.88 72.84
C GLU A 549 42.79 -39.42 72.57
N GLY A 550 42.44 -39.31 71.29
CA GLY A 550 41.14 -38.82 70.82
C GLY A 550 40.80 -37.38 71.18
N LYS A 551 41.73 -36.53 71.68
CA LYS A 551 41.47 -35.12 72.00
C LYS A 551 42.49 -34.18 71.36
N TYR A 552 42.00 -33.23 70.57
CA TYR A 552 42.81 -32.27 69.81
C TYR A 552 42.38 -30.84 70.11
N ARG A 553 43.35 -29.94 70.27
CA ARG A 553 43.14 -28.49 70.35
C ARG A 553 43.27 -27.92 68.95
N PHE A 554 42.25 -27.21 68.48
CA PHE A 554 42.26 -26.55 67.17
C PHE A 554 42.25 -25.02 67.35
N GLY A 555 43.24 -24.33 66.77
CA GLY A 555 43.43 -22.87 66.84
C GLY A 555 44.01 -22.34 68.17
N GLU A 556 44.11 -21.01 68.28
CA GLU A 556 44.75 -20.31 69.43
C GLU A 556 43.85 -20.19 70.68
N LYS A 557 42.53 -20.28 70.54
CA LYS A 557 41.60 -20.30 71.68
C LYS A 557 41.53 -21.72 72.26
N GLN A 558 41.45 -21.87 73.59
CA GLN A 558 41.50 -23.17 74.31
C GLN A 558 40.32 -24.14 74.05
N ASN A 559 39.99 -24.42 72.78
CA ASN A 559 38.88 -25.26 72.36
C ASN A 559 39.38 -26.68 72.05
N ILE A 560 39.45 -27.52 73.08
CA ILE A 560 39.79 -28.95 72.94
C ILE A 560 38.54 -29.71 72.49
N ARG A 561 38.66 -30.50 71.43
CA ARG A 561 37.58 -31.31 70.85
C ARG A 561 37.94 -32.79 70.82
N LEU A 562 36.91 -33.63 70.95
CA LEU A 562 37.04 -35.07 70.77
C LEU A 562 37.09 -35.40 69.27
N VAL A 563 38.02 -36.27 68.88
CA VAL A 563 38.23 -36.72 67.52
C VAL A 563 38.31 -38.24 67.50
N ARG A 564 37.66 -38.87 66.53
CA ARG A 564 37.66 -40.32 66.34
C ARG A 564 37.81 -40.70 64.87
N PHE A 565 38.25 -41.93 64.62
CA PHE A 565 38.26 -42.53 63.31
C PHE A 565 37.07 -43.49 63.20
N LEU A 566 36.22 -43.31 62.19
CA LEU A 566 35.08 -44.19 61.96
C LEU A 566 34.90 -44.38 60.45
N ASN A 567 34.78 -45.63 60.00
CA ASN A 567 34.58 -45.99 58.59
C ASN A 567 35.58 -45.27 57.65
N SER A 568 36.86 -45.31 58.00
CA SER A 568 37.96 -44.69 57.26
C SER A 568 37.93 -43.14 57.19
N THR A 569 37.15 -42.48 58.05
CA THR A 569 37.03 -41.01 58.08
C THR A 569 37.32 -40.48 59.48
N VAL A 570 38.11 -39.40 59.57
CA VAL A 570 38.32 -38.66 60.82
C VAL A 570 37.12 -37.75 61.09
N MET A 571 36.55 -37.85 62.29
CA MET A 571 35.39 -37.08 62.72
C MET A 571 35.64 -36.32 64.01
N VAL A 572 35.20 -35.07 64.06
CA VAL A 572 35.36 -34.13 65.17
C VAL A 572 34.02 -33.89 65.85
N ARG A 573 34.01 -33.87 67.18
CA ARG A 573 32.81 -33.59 67.98
C ARG A 573 32.51 -32.09 68.03
N VAL A 574 31.30 -31.72 67.62
CA VAL A 574 30.79 -30.33 67.69
C VAL A 574 29.44 -30.32 68.42
N GLY A 575 29.43 -29.85 69.67
CA GLY A 575 28.22 -29.84 70.50
C GLY A 575 27.56 -31.22 70.63
N GLY A 576 26.31 -31.34 70.15
CA GLY A 576 25.49 -32.55 70.17
C GLY A 576 25.79 -33.59 69.07
N GLY A 577 26.61 -33.27 68.06
CA GLY A 577 26.86 -34.10 66.86
C GLY A 577 28.33 -34.41 66.57
N TRP A 578 28.57 -35.34 65.63
CA TRP A 578 29.89 -35.61 65.03
C TRP A 578 29.87 -35.13 63.59
N VAL A 579 30.87 -34.36 63.19
CA VAL A 579 31.08 -33.88 61.81
C VAL A 579 32.40 -34.41 61.29
N THR A 580 32.59 -34.44 59.97
CA THR A 580 33.89 -34.85 59.39
C THR A 580 34.97 -33.79 59.67
N LEU A 581 36.24 -34.19 59.63
CA LEU A 581 37.35 -33.25 59.83
C LEU A 581 37.34 -32.12 58.78
N ASN A 582 37.07 -32.42 57.51
CA ASN A 582 37.04 -31.41 56.46
C ASN A 582 35.91 -30.38 56.70
N GLU A 583 34.70 -30.84 57.03
CA GLU A 583 33.56 -29.96 57.36
C GLU A 583 33.84 -29.10 58.61
N PHE A 584 34.54 -29.67 59.59
CA PHE A 584 34.99 -28.92 60.76
C PHE A 584 35.98 -27.81 60.39
N LEU A 585 36.97 -28.08 59.53
CA LEU A 585 37.96 -27.11 59.09
C LEU A 585 37.35 -26.03 58.19
N GLU A 586 36.38 -26.35 57.33
CA GLU A 586 35.66 -25.37 56.51
C GLU A 586 34.99 -24.26 57.33
N THR A 587 34.59 -24.54 58.56
CA THR A 587 33.94 -23.55 59.43
C THR A 587 34.90 -22.87 60.41
N ASN A 588 36.05 -23.48 60.75
CA ASN A 588 36.91 -23.04 61.84
C ASN A 588 38.32 -22.57 61.39
N ASP A 589 38.82 -23.01 60.23
CA ASP A 589 40.05 -22.51 59.62
C ASP A 589 39.75 -21.15 58.94
N PRO A 590 40.42 -20.04 59.31
CA PRO A 590 40.07 -18.70 58.82
C PRO A 590 40.11 -18.50 57.30
N CYS A 591 41.03 -19.18 56.57
CA CYS A 591 41.09 -19.09 55.10
C CYS A 591 40.00 -19.91 54.41
N ARG A 592 39.50 -20.97 55.07
CA ARG A 592 38.44 -21.83 54.53
C ARG A 592 37.04 -21.33 54.88
N SER A 593 36.87 -20.78 56.09
CA SER A 593 35.62 -20.20 56.61
C SER A 593 35.33 -18.79 56.10
N GLY A 594 36.29 -18.17 55.41
CA GLY A 594 36.16 -16.83 54.83
C GLY A 594 36.19 -15.70 55.85
N SER A 595 36.96 -15.85 56.94
CA SER A 595 37.04 -14.88 58.05
C SER A 595 38.47 -14.38 58.33
N SER A 596 39.29 -14.21 57.28
CA SER A 596 40.53 -13.44 57.34
C SER A 596 40.59 -12.40 56.22
N GLY A 597 40.11 -11.19 56.55
CA GLY A 597 40.72 -9.93 56.14
C GLY A 597 40.78 -9.56 54.65
N ASP A 598 39.63 -9.39 53.99
CA ASP A 598 39.33 -8.09 53.40
C ASP A 598 37.86 -7.74 53.68
N GLN A 599 37.65 -6.63 54.39
CA GLN A 599 36.34 -6.11 54.75
C GLN A 599 35.77 -5.34 53.56
N SER A 600 35.27 -6.05 52.55
CA SER A 600 34.12 -5.56 51.81
C SER A 600 33.29 -6.72 51.25
N LEU A 601 31.99 -6.67 51.51
CA LEU A 601 30.94 -7.53 50.94
C LEU A 601 30.84 -8.99 51.45
N ARG A 602 30.35 -9.14 52.68
CA ARG A 602 29.32 -10.16 52.96
C ARG A 602 28.06 -9.48 53.50
N ARG A 603 27.01 -9.46 52.68
CA ARG A 603 25.67 -9.73 53.20
C ARG A 603 24.92 -10.67 52.27
N SER A 604 24.56 -11.80 52.85
CA SER A 604 23.48 -12.69 52.46
C SER A 604 23.73 -13.67 51.31
N LYS A 605 24.15 -14.89 51.69
CA LYS A 605 23.50 -16.10 51.17
C LYS A 605 23.37 -17.10 52.30
N ASN A 606 22.13 -17.32 52.73
CA ASN A 606 21.74 -18.59 53.31
C ASN A 606 20.64 -19.20 52.43
N ALA A 607 20.86 -20.49 52.15
CA ALA A 607 19.92 -21.50 51.69
C ALA A 607 19.29 -21.34 50.31
N THR A 608 19.60 -22.28 49.41
CA THR A 608 18.68 -23.42 49.21
C THR A 608 19.34 -24.55 48.43
N SER A 609 19.15 -25.79 48.89
CA SER A 609 19.17 -26.96 48.03
C SER A 609 17.80 -27.63 48.09
N MET A 610 17.30 -28.00 46.90
CA MET A 610 16.25 -29.00 46.61
C MET A 610 14.84 -28.60 47.09
N VAL A 611 13.75 -28.80 46.34
CA VAL A 611 13.29 -29.95 45.54
C VAL A 611 12.24 -29.42 44.55
N ASN A 612 12.05 -30.03 43.37
CA ASN A 612 10.69 -30.35 42.89
C ASN A 612 10.64 -31.28 41.66
N LEU A 613 9.87 -32.35 41.83
CA LEU A 613 9.31 -33.24 40.83
C LEU A 613 7.78 -33.21 41.01
N SER A 614 7.07 -33.35 39.88
CA SER A 614 5.66 -33.75 39.68
C SER A 614 4.52 -32.85 40.19
N GLY A 615 3.92 -32.09 39.26
CA GLY A 615 2.67 -32.42 38.55
C GLY A 615 1.34 -32.49 39.31
N VAL A 616 0.34 -31.67 38.90
CA VAL A 616 -1.04 -32.07 38.54
C VAL A 616 -1.75 -30.93 37.80
N GLY A 617 -2.63 -31.26 36.83
CA GLY A 617 -3.87 -30.51 36.58
C GLY A 617 -4.01 -29.83 35.20
N SER A 618 -4.80 -30.45 34.32
CA SER A 618 -5.30 -29.87 33.05
C SER A 618 -6.79 -29.48 33.16
N LEU A 619 -7.26 -28.73 32.14
CA LEU A 619 -8.64 -28.35 31.76
C LEU A 619 -9.20 -27.10 32.49
N SER A 620 -9.85 -26.11 31.85
CA SER A 620 -10.51 -26.03 30.54
C SER A 620 -10.80 -24.56 30.13
N VAL A 621 -10.63 -24.25 28.85
CA VAL A 621 -11.48 -23.46 27.91
C VAL A 621 -12.07 -22.09 28.32
N ARG A 622 -11.74 -21.05 27.53
CA ARG A 622 -12.64 -20.18 26.72
C ARG A 622 -11.82 -19.05 26.05
N THR A 623 -11.68 -19.03 24.72
CA THR A 623 -12.52 -18.33 23.73
C THR A 623 -11.90 -16.99 23.29
N THR A 624 -11.41 -17.00 22.04
CA THR A 624 -11.29 -15.94 21.02
C THR A 624 -11.58 -14.48 21.39
N LEU A 625 -10.70 -13.57 20.96
CA LEU A 625 -11.02 -12.48 19.99
C LEU A 625 -9.76 -11.67 19.64
N ARG A 626 -9.34 -11.75 18.35
CA ARG A 626 -8.45 -10.78 17.69
C ARG A 626 -9.30 -9.60 17.22
N LYS A 627 -8.79 -8.36 17.37
CA LYS A 627 -9.25 -7.18 16.63
C LYS A 627 -8.13 -6.70 15.71
N ASN A 628 -8.42 -6.67 14.41
CA ASN A 628 -7.75 -5.87 13.39
C ASN A 628 -8.18 -4.41 13.49
N PRO A 629 -7.37 -3.44 13.03
CA PRO A 629 -7.86 -2.17 12.52
C PRO A 629 -7.92 -2.15 10.98
N ASP A 630 -8.69 -1.18 10.50
CA ASP A 630 -8.75 -0.59 9.15
C ASP A 630 -9.73 -1.16 8.10
N PHE A 631 -10.93 -0.56 8.11
CA PHE A 631 -11.64 -0.13 6.91
C PHE A 631 -12.26 1.26 7.18
N GLY A 632 -12.00 2.21 6.28
CA GLY A 632 -12.64 3.52 6.25
C GLY A 632 -12.67 4.08 4.83
N ARG A 633 -13.82 3.96 4.17
CA ARG A 633 -14.26 4.84 3.08
C ARG A 633 -15.54 5.53 3.55
N PHE A 634 -15.57 6.84 3.45
CA PHE A 634 -16.69 7.63 2.94
C PHE A 634 -16.11 8.76 2.10
#